data_AF-A0A7W1XAG2-F1
#
_entry.id   AF-A0A7W1XAG2-F1
#
_cell.length_a   1.000
_cell.length_b   1.000
_cell.length_c   1.000
_cell.angle_alpha   90.00
_cell.angle_beta   90.00
_cell.angle_gamma   90.00
#
_symmetry.space_group_name_H-M   'P 1'
#
loop_
_entity.id
_entity.type
_entity.pdbx_description
1 polymer ?
#
loop_
_entity_poly.entity_id
_entity_poly.type
_entity_poly.pdbx_seq_one_letter_code
_entity_poly.pdbx_strand_id
1 'polypeptide(L)'
;MDKKVAGFKEESTKKTGKNHFSDNAVVALIEFPDLKHNQIPPNDDGTSLWTKDFSPEHYQKLLFSKDGYTTDDGKKLISFTQYYQQQSAGYWSISGKITPWIEAQHNAAYYGEHIKVGDYEDNDARPRDLVKETLTEVGKLIAGHESEYDQRDPYDLDGDGNVMEPDGLLDNLMIVHSGMGEEAGGGQLGPDAIWSHRSVIGQAPVPIPGTKLKAYDYIIQPEDGAAGVFAHEYGHNLGLPDEYDTGYTGSGSPVEAWSIMSYGSWAGKVPGTEPTGFSPYDKLFFHETYGGNWPVPTVIDFKNFYGHRTFPLKEAVANTKRGKMLKIDLPDRLVDPPTQPLGKKSYFSTKGNSLDTSMTSPVIDLTNAKSPKLSFDSWRDIEANYDYLYLKVKADGADQPVTVKEYTDSTDGKWVNDQIDLTPFAGKKIQLTFEYVTDIGLAKEGFYVDNIDVSDNGQTLFHDDAEGTPQFTLDGFKVFDGSKIPFPNYYLVEWRNHNGVDQGLAHIRRNNSFLVYNPGMLVWYYDGRWGDDNMTGLHPGEGFLGLVDAHQFGFYWNDGTVGSTRYQLADAAFGWKPTVPIDITYPDSYMKYDSLPGVPVFFDGNDYSSPYNPDGGKILPYNGVKLVVKKANRNDSEAWVELSKVK
;
A
#
# COMPACT_ATOMS: atom_id res chain seq x y z
N MET A 1 8.48 -0.52 3.24
CA MET A 1 7.63 -0.43 4.45
C MET A 1 7.44 -1.79 5.15
N ASP A 2 7.28 -2.87 4.38
CA ASP A 2 7.02 -4.25 4.85
C ASP A 2 7.93 -4.81 5.95
N LYS A 3 9.23 -4.49 5.91
CA LYS A 3 10.20 -5.01 6.89
C LYS A 3 9.88 -4.56 8.33
N LYS A 4 9.27 -3.39 8.52
CA LYS A 4 8.91 -2.87 9.86
C LYS A 4 7.74 -3.68 10.45
N VAL A 5 6.64 -3.84 9.69
CA VAL A 5 5.45 -4.60 10.12
C VAL A 5 5.77 -6.07 10.34
N ALA A 6 6.48 -6.70 9.39
CA ALA A 6 6.86 -8.11 9.51
C ALA A 6 7.77 -8.35 10.71
N GLY A 7 8.71 -7.44 10.97
CA GLY A 7 9.68 -7.52 12.06
C GLY A 7 9.18 -7.11 13.45
N PHE A 8 7.89 -6.73 13.59
CA PHE A 8 7.34 -6.25 14.86
C PHE A 8 7.59 -7.20 16.03
N LYS A 9 7.98 -6.65 17.17
CA LYS A 9 8.11 -7.37 18.45
C LYS A 9 7.30 -6.64 19.51
N GLU A 10 6.48 -7.35 20.29
CA GLU A 10 5.65 -6.71 21.33
C GLU A 10 6.48 -5.84 22.31
N GLU A 11 7.70 -6.28 22.61
CA GLU A 11 8.64 -5.58 23.49
C GLU A 11 9.18 -4.26 22.93
N SER A 12 9.13 -4.02 21.60
CA SER A 12 9.57 -2.78 20.96
C SER A 12 8.60 -1.62 21.18
N THR A 13 7.42 -1.87 21.77
CA THR A 13 6.41 -0.86 22.03
C THR A 13 6.92 0.22 23.00
N LYS A 14 7.49 1.31 22.48
CA LYS A 14 7.89 2.48 23.28
C LYS A 14 6.65 3.11 23.91
N LYS A 15 6.78 3.58 25.16
CA LYS A 15 5.77 4.46 25.78
C LYS A 15 5.91 5.86 25.19
N THR A 16 4.90 6.34 24.49
CA THR A 16 4.83 7.76 24.13
C THR A 16 4.34 8.56 25.34
N GLY A 17 4.97 9.70 25.63
CA GLY A 17 4.52 10.61 26.70
C GLY A 17 3.30 11.46 26.31
N LYS A 18 3.00 11.55 25.01
CA LYS A 18 1.81 12.22 24.46
C LYS A 18 0.69 11.20 24.28
N ASN A 19 -0.48 11.51 24.83
CA ASN A 19 -1.71 10.72 24.65
C ASN A 19 -2.52 11.17 23.43
N HIS A 20 -2.03 12.15 22.67
CA HIS A 20 -2.73 12.80 21.56
C HIS A 20 -1.73 13.40 20.57
N PHE A 21 -2.06 13.31 19.28
CA PHE A 21 -1.41 13.95 18.15
C PHE A 21 -2.48 14.64 17.30
N SER A 22 -2.23 15.89 16.90
CA SER A 22 -3.14 16.67 16.07
C SER A 22 -2.45 16.93 14.74
N ASP A 23 -2.82 16.17 13.72
CA ASP A 23 -2.37 16.42 12.35
C ASP A 23 -3.23 17.52 11.73
N ASN A 24 -2.63 18.46 11.00
CA ASN A 24 -3.39 19.57 10.42
C ASN A 24 -3.43 19.49 8.89
N ALA A 25 -4.59 19.80 8.33
CA ALA A 25 -4.81 19.83 6.89
C ALA A 25 -5.31 21.19 6.40
N VAL A 26 -4.94 21.51 5.16
CA VAL A 26 -5.55 22.60 4.42
C VAL A 26 -6.42 22.02 3.31
N VAL A 27 -7.68 22.44 3.28
CA VAL A 27 -8.65 22.02 2.28
C VAL A 27 -8.90 23.19 1.33
N ALA A 28 -8.53 23.04 0.07
CA ALA A 28 -8.83 24.01 -0.97
C ALA A 28 -10.06 23.57 -1.75
N LEU A 29 -11.09 24.41 -1.77
CA LEU A 29 -12.28 24.22 -2.59
C LEU A 29 -12.08 24.95 -3.91
N ILE A 30 -12.26 24.27 -5.04
CA ILE A 30 -12.04 24.84 -6.37
C ILE A 30 -13.16 24.46 -7.34
N GLU A 31 -13.68 25.44 -8.08
CA GLU A 31 -14.78 25.25 -9.02
C GLU A 31 -14.42 25.70 -10.43
N PHE A 32 -14.98 25.03 -11.41
CA PHE A 32 -14.73 25.33 -12.82
C PHE A 32 -15.62 26.49 -13.31
N PRO A 33 -15.18 27.28 -14.32
CA PRO A 33 -16.02 28.31 -14.94
C PRO A 33 -17.30 27.75 -15.58
N ASP A 34 -17.27 26.53 -16.10
CA ASP A 34 -18.39 25.85 -16.75
C ASP A 34 -19.21 24.94 -15.84
N LEU A 35 -18.68 24.59 -14.66
CA LEU A 35 -19.44 23.91 -13.61
C LEU A 35 -19.09 24.46 -12.24
N LYS A 36 -19.97 25.31 -11.72
CA LYS A 36 -19.89 25.83 -10.36
C LYS A 36 -20.25 24.77 -9.33
N HIS A 37 -19.84 24.98 -8.08
CA HIS A 37 -20.33 24.14 -6.99
C HIS A 37 -21.86 24.31 -6.80
N ASN A 38 -22.47 23.40 -6.05
CA ASN A 38 -23.92 23.29 -5.83
C ASN A 38 -24.74 23.04 -7.11
N GLN A 39 -24.12 22.45 -8.15
CA GLN A 39 -24.80 22.04 -9.39
C GLN A 39 -25.09 20.54 -9.46
N ILE A 40 -24.65 19.75 -8.46
CA ILE A 40 -25.04 18.35 -8.34
C ILE A 40 -26.54 18.28 -8.02
N PRO A 41 -27.36 17.59 -8.85
CA PRO A 41 -28.78 17.49 -8.61
C PRO A 41 -29.08 16.75 -7.29
N PRO A 42 -30.19 17.09 -6.59
CA PRO A 42 -30.59 16.36 -5.39
C PRO A 42 -30.68 14.86 -5.63
N ASN A 43 -30.08 14.10 -4.72
CA ASN A 43 -30.12 12.65 -4.76
C ASN A 43 -30.97 12.07 -3.61
N ASP A 44 -32.28 11.93 -3.85
CA ASP A 44 -33.22 11.40 -2.87
C ASP A 44 -33.21 9.87 -2.75
N ASP A 45 -32.56 9.15 -3.67
CA ASP A 45 -32.45 7.69 -3.61
C ASP A 45 -31.29 7.24 -2.69
N GLY A 46 -30.40 8.15 -2.30
CA GLY A 46 -29.27 7.94 -1.39
C GLY A 46 -28.08 7.19 -2.00
N THR A 47 -28.01 7.05 -3.33
CA THR A 47 -26.90 6.37 -4.02
C THR A 47 -25.59 7.16 -3.98
N SER A 48 -25.63 8.44 -3.64
CA SER A 48 -24.48 9.30 -3.37
C SER A 48 -24.78 10.29 -2.24
N LEU A 49 -23.72 10.85 -1.65
CA LEU A 49 -23.87 11.91 -0.67
C LEU A 49 -24.42 13.16 -1.36
N TRP A 50 -25.40 13.81 -0.74
CA TRP A 50 -25.88 15.10 -1.22
C TRP A 50 -26.27 15.99 -0.06
N THR A 51 -25.96 17.28 -0.18
CA THR A 51 -26.44 18.33 0.71
C THR A 51 -26.92 19.51 -0.12
N LYS A 52 -27.78 20.34 0.48
CA LYS A 52 -28.33 21.52 -0.20
C LYS A 52 -27.28 22.59 -0.52
N ASP A 53 -26.25 22.67 0.31
CA ASP A 53 -25.18 23.64 0.19
C ASP A 53 -23.83 23.02 0.59
N PHE A 54 -23.01 22.70 -0.41
CA PHE A 54 -21.61 22.27 -0.31
C PHE A 54 -20.70 23.48 0.00
N SER A 55 -20.99 24.16 1.10
CA SER A 55 -20.26 25.33 1.57
C SER A 55 -18.94 24.97 2.29
N PRO A 56 -18.02 25.92 2.49
CA PRO A 56 -16.89 25.71 3.41
C PRO A 56 -17.30 25.20 4.80
N GLU A 57 -18.47 25.61 5.31
CA GLU A 57 -18.99 25.11 6.58
C GLU A 57 -19.38 23.63 6.52
N HIS A 58 -19.94 23.17 5.39
CA HIS A 58 -20.22 21.74 5.17
C HIS A 58 -18.93 20.92 5.29
N TYR A 59 -17.89 21.27 4.55
CA TYR A 59 -16.62 20.54 4.60
C TYR A 59 -15.93 20.65 5.97
N GLN A 60 -16.08 21.78 6.67
CA GLN A 60 -15.51 21.93 8.02
C GLN A 60 -16.16 20.92 8.97
N LYS A 61 -17.48 20.71 8.83
CA LYS A 61 -18.22 19.72 9.61
C LYS A 61 -17.87 18.30 9.20
N LEU A 62 -17.87 18.00 7.90
CA LEU A 62 -17.58 16.67 7.34
C LEU A 62 -16.17 16.22 7.71
N LEU A 63 -15.18 17.10 7.60
CA LEU A 63 -13.78 16.73 7.78
C LEU A 63 -13.33 16.80 9.24
N PHE A 64 -13.70 17.87 9.96
CA PHE A 64 -13.01 18.25 11.21
C PHE A 64 -13.87 18.18 12.48
N SER A 65 -15.14 17.74 12.39
CA SER A 65 -15.93 17.50 13.61
C SER A 65 -15.38 16.32 14.41
N LYS A 66 -15.34 16.40 15.74
CA LYS A 66 -14.84 15.29 16.58
C LYS A 66 -15.90 14.22 16.85
N ASP A 67 -17.17 14.61 16.85
CA ASP A 67 -18.30 13.76 17.24
C ASP A 67 -19.24 13.47 16.06
N GLY A 68 -18.70 13.47 14.83
CA GLY A 68 -19.48 13.39 13.61
C GLY A 68 -20.20 14.71 13.32
N TYR A 69 -21.07 14.70 12.31
CA TYR A 69 -21.88 15.87 11.96
C TYR A 69 -23.32 15.48 11.66
N THR A 70 -24.21 16.46 11.74
CA THR A 70 -25.62 16.29 11.38
C THR A 70 -25.89 17.07 10.10
N THR A 71 -26.40 16.40 9.07
CA THR A 71 -26.84 17.01 7.82
C THR A 71 -28.12 17.82 8.04
N ASP A 72 -28.46 18.68 7.07
CA ASP A 72 -29.64 19.55 7.17
C ASP A 72 -30.96 18.77 7.27
N ASP A 73 -31.01 17.55 6.73
CA ASP A 73 -32.14 16.61 6.84
C ASP A 73 -32.13 15.79 8.14
N GLY A 74 -31.20 16.07 9.06
CA GLY A 74 -31.15 15.49 10.40
C GLY A 74 -30.43 14.15 10.50
N LYS A 75 -29.80 13.66 9.42
CA LYS A 75 -28.99 12.42 9.48
C LYS A 75 -27.68 12.70 10.21
N LYS A 76 -27.32 11.80 11.13
CA LYS A 76 -26.02 11.83 11.80
C LYS A 76 -25.03 10.99 11.02
N LEU A 77 -23.96 11.62 10.54
CA LEU A 77 -22.91 10.99 9.75
C LEU A 77 -21.58 11.09 10.49
N ILE A 78 -20.70 10.12 10.24
CA ILE A 78 -19.33 10.16 10.75
C ILE A 78 -18.56 11.26 10.02
N SER A 79 -17.67 11.94 10.74
CA SER A 79 -16.69 12.83 10.14
C SER A 79 -15.36 12.12 9.96
N PHE A 80 -14.55 12.59 9.03
CA PHE A 80 -13.19 12.10 8.81
C PHE A 80 -12.33 12.11 10.10
N THR A 81 -12.39 13.19 10.88
CA THR A 81 -11.68 13.28 12.17
C THR A 81 -12.20 12.26 13.19
N GLN A 82 -13.51 12.06 13.28
CA GLN A 82 -14.07 11.07 14.19
C GLN A 82 -13.63 9.66 13.81
N TYR A 83 -13.55 9.34 12.51
CA TYR A 83 -13.06 8.06 12.02
C TYR A 83 -11.65 7.77 12.53
N TYR A 84 -10.68 8.67 12.30
CA TYR A 84 -9.29 8.47 12.75
C TYR A 84 -9.16 8.43 14.28
N GLN A 85 -9.97 9.20 15.02
CA GLN A 85 -10.01 9.10 16.47
C GLN A 85 -10.49 7.72 16.93
N GLN A 86 -11.51 7.15 16.30
CA GLN A 86 -11.97 5.80 16.62
C GLN A 86 -10.92 4.73 16.29
N GLN A 87 -10.25 4.85 15.14
CA GLN A 87 -9.24 3.87 14.70
C GLN A 87 -7.97 3.88 15.57
N SER A 88 -7.57 5.04 16.07
CA SER A 88 -6.35 5.26 16.85
C SER A 88 -6.56 5.28 18.38
N ALA A 89 -7.74 4.87 18.86
CA ALA A 89 -8.12 4.94 20.28
C ALA A 89 -7.92 6.35 20.88
N GLY A 90 -8.31 7.38 20.12
CA GLY A 90 -8.28 8.80 20.48
C GLY A 90 -6.91 9.48 20.35
N TYR A 91 -5.87 8.75 19.92
CA TYR A 91 -4.53 9.32 19.78
C TYR A 91 -4.43 10.27 18.60
N TRP A 92 -4.87 9.84 17.42
CA TRP A 92 -4.76 10.59 16.18
C TRP A 92 -6.05 11.38 15.93
N SER A 93 -5.92 12.70 15.83
CA SER A 93 -7.00 13.59 15.45
C SER A 93 -6.53 14.48 14.32
N ILE A 94 -7.43 14.81 13.41
CA ILE A 94 -7.15 15.78 12.37
C ILE A 94 -7.89 17.08 12.69
N SER A 95 -7.32 18.19 12.27
CA SER A 95 -7.93 19.51 12.29
C SER A 95 -7.48 20.27 11.05
N GLY A 96 -8.10 21.39 10.74
CA GLY A 96 -7.76 22.07 9.51
C GLY A 96 -8.59 23.30 9.24
N LYS A 97 -8.20 23.97 8.15
CA LYS A 97 -8.87 25.17 7.63
C LYS A 97 -9.29 24.92 6.19
N ILE A 98 -10.34 25.60 5.78
CA ILE A 98 -10.96 25.45 4.46
C ILE A 98 -10.96 26.81 3.77
N THR A 99 -10.57 26.84 2.49
CA THR A 99 -10.64 28.05 1.68
C THR A 99 -12.10 28.36 1.31
N PRO A 100 -12.41 29.61 0.90
CA PRO A 100 -13.56 29.84 0.03
C PRO A 100 -13.44 29.01 -1.26
N TRP A 101 -14.55 28.85 -1.99
CA TRP A 101 -14.51 28.32 -3.36
C TRP A 101 -13.68 29.24 -4.26
N ILE A 102 -12.64 28.68 -4.85
CA ILE A 102 -11.72 29.33 -5.79
C ILE A 102 -12.21 29.04 -7.20
N GLU A 103 -12.27 30.04 -8.07
CA GLU A 103 -12.57 29.79 -9.49
C GLU A 103 -11.28 29.37 -10.21
N ALA A 104 -11.32 28.21 -10.88
CA ALA A 104 -10.23 27.71 -11.73
C ALA A 104 -10.06 28.59 -12.98
N GLN A 105 -8.84 28.64 -13.51
CA GLN A 105 -8.51 29.44 -14.69
C GLN A 105 -9.13 28.90 -15.98
N HIS A 106 -9.38 27.59 -16.02
CA HIS A 106 -9.92 26.89 -17.18
C HIS A 106 -11.14 26.04 -16.82
N ASN A 107 -11.88 25.62 -17.84
CA ASN A 107 -12.99 24.69 -17.74
C ASN A 107 -12.53 23.29 -17.30
N ALA A 108 -13.45 22.49 -16.76
CA ALA A 108 -13.14 21.15 -16.22
C ALA A 108 -12.33 20.27 -17.17
N ALA A 109 -12.74 20.21 -18.45
CA ALA A 109 -12.08 19.40 -19.48
C ALA A 109 -10.59 19.73 -19.66
N TYR A 110 -10.15 20.97 -19.41
CA TYR A 110 -8.71 21.27 -19.49
C TYR A 110 -7.86 20.46 -18.49
N TYR A 111 -8.47 20.10 -17.35
CA TYR A 111 -7.82 19.36 -16.28
C TYR A 111 -8.15 17.87 -16.30
N GLY A 112 -9.41 17.50 -16.56
CA GLY A 112 -9.92 16.13 -16.46
C GLY A 112 -10.04 15.38 -17.79
N GLU A 113 -9.92 16.02 -18.96
CA GLU A 113 -10.01 15.29 -20.24
C GLU A 113 -8.98 14.15 -20.28
N HIS A 114 -9.38 12.98 -20.79
CA HIS A 114 -8.46 11.86 -20.92
C HIS A 114 -7.35 12.15 -21.92
N ILE A 115 -6.12 11.92 -21.49
CA ILE A 115 -4.94 11.93 -22.33
C ILE A 115 -4.25 10.59 -22.31
N LYS A 116 -3.65 10.24 -23.45
CA LYS A 116 -2.76 9.09 -23.56
C LYS A 116 -1.36 9.46 -23.09
N VAL A 117 -0.87 8.76 -22.07
CA VAL A 117 0.51 8.90 -21.56
C VAL A 117 1.16 7.53 -21.51
N GLY A 118 2.06 7.27 -22.47
CA GLY A 118 2.69 5.95 -22.61
C GLY A 118 1.64 4.88 -22.95
N ASP A 119 1.62 3.80 -22.15
CA ASP A 119 0.69 2.67 -22.28
C ASP A 119 -0.64 2.87 -21.52
N TYR A 120 -0.79 3.98 -20.77
CA TYR A 120 -2.02 4.32 -20.07
C TYR A 120 -2.96 5.13 -20.98
N GLU A 121 -4.20 4.67 -21.16
CA GLU A 121 -5.13 5.24 -22.14
C GLU A 121 -6.12 6.27 -21.60
N ASP A 122 -6.30 6.40 -20.27
CA ASP A 122 -7.37 7.20 -19.65
C ASP A 122 -6.89 8.05 -18.45
N ASN A 123 -5.74 8.73 -18.57
CA ASN A 123 -5.27 9.61 -17.49
C ASN A 123 -5.88 11.01 -17.59
N ASP A 124 -6.26 11.61 -16.46
CA ASP A 124 -6.61 13.04 -16.38
C ASP A 124 -5.49 13.92 -16.96
N ALA A 125 -5.85 14.90 -17.79
CA ALA A 125 -4.89 15.75 -18.49
C ALA A 125 -3.93 16.52 -17.57
N ARG A 126 -4.47 17.28 -16.62
CA ARG A 126 -3.74 18.30 -15.84
C ARG A 126 -4.25 18.50 -14.40
N PRO A 127 -4.58 17.45 -13.62
CA PRO A 127 -5.07 17.63 -12.25
C PRO A 127 -4.04 18.36 -11.37
N ARG A 128 -2.74 18.13 -11.62
CA ARG A 128 -1.64 18.80 -10.92
C ARG A 128 -1.60 20.32 -11.15
N ASP A 129 -2.06 20.80 -12.29
CA ASP A 129 -2.11 22.23 -12.56
C ASP A 129 -3.28 22.88 -11.80
N LEU A 130 -4.43 22.20 -11.72
CA LEU A 130 -5.55 22.62 -10.85
C LEU A 130 -5.11 22.75 -9.38
N VAL A 131 -4.36 21.78 -8.87
CA VAL A 131 -3.80 21.82 -7.50
C VAL A 131 -2.93 23.07 -7.30
N LYS A 132 -2.03 23.39 -8.24
CA LYS A 132 -1.13 24.55 -8.16
C LYS A 132 -1.89 25.87 -8.10
N GLU A 133 -3.04 25.99 -8.76
CA GLU A 133 -3.88 27.19 -8.74
C GLU A 133 -4.40 27.51 -7.32
N THR A 134 -4.59 26.49 -6.48
CA THR A 134 -5.07 26.67 -5.10
C THR A 134 -4.02 27.22 -4.14
N LEU A 135 -2.71 27.05 -4.44
CA LEU A 135 -1.63 27.26 -3.49
C LEU A 135 -1.53 28.69 -2.97
N THR A 136 -1.98 29.69 -3.74
CA THR A 136 -2.00 31.08 -3.29
C THR A 136 -2.99 31.30 -2.13
N GLU A 137 -4.19 30.71 -2.21
CA GLU A 137 -5.18 30.82 -1.13
C GLU A 137 -4.82 29.94 0.06
N VAL A 138 -4.27 28.74 -0.20
CA VAL A 138 -3.67 27.88 0.84
C VAL A 138 -2.63 28.66 1.64
N GLY A 139 -1.71 29.34 0.95
CA GLY A 139 -0.66 30.14 1.59
C GLY A 139 -1.20 31.29 2.44
N LYS A 140 -2.22 32.01 1.95
CA LYS A 140 -2.89 33.06 2.75
C LYS A 140 -3.51 32.51 4.04
N LEU A 141 -4.00 31.27 4.02
CA LEU A 141 -4.72 30.66 5.14
C LEU A 141 -3.79 30.17 6.27
N ILE A 142 -2.55 29.82 5.94
CA ILE A 142 -1.57 29.26 6.87
C ILE A 142 -0.36 30.16 7.15
N ALA A 143 -0.20 31.28 6.45
CA ALA A 143 0.92 32.21 6.66
C ALA A 143 1.05 32.61 8.14
N GLY A 144 2.24 32.42 8.70
CA GLY A 144 2.54 32.67 10.11
C GLY A 144 2.20 31.53 11.08
N HIS A 145 1.61 30.43 10.58
CA HIS A 145 1.24 29.23 11.32
C HIS A 145 1.85 27.96 10.73
N GLU A 146 2.93 28.08 9.94
CA GLU A 146 3.51 26.98 9.17
C GLU A 146 3.86 25.75 10.02
N SER A 147 4.38 25.95 11.24
CA SER A 147 4.74 24.85 12.16
C SER A 147 3.55 24.01 12.64
N GLU A 148 2.31 24.49 12.45
CA GLU A 148 1.12 23.68 12.73
C GLU A 148 0.84 22.68 11.59
N TYR A 149 1.36 22.91 10.39
CA TYR A 149 1.06 22.17 9.17
C TYR A 149 2.28 21.43 8.58
N ASP A 150 3.37 21.39 9.33
CA ASP A 150 4.63 20.71 9.02
C ASP A 150 5.10 20.06 10.33
N GLN A 151 4.71 18.81 10.51
CA GLN A 151 4.89 18.02 11.73
C GLN A 151 5.43 16.61 11.46
N ARG A 152 5.43 16.18 10.19
CA ARG A 152 5.81 14.83 9.78
C ARG A 152 6.82 14.88 8.64
N ASP A 153 7.70 13.89 8.63
CA ASP A 153 8.65 13.63 7.55
C ASP A 153 8.39 12.21 7.03
N PRO A 154 7.33 12.00 6.21
CA PRO A 154 6.99 10.68 5.73
C PRO A 154 8.06 10.07 4.81
N TYR A 155 8.96 10.90 4.27
CA TYR A 155 10.02 10.50 3.36
C TYR A 155 11.38 10.29 4.05
N ASP A 156 11.51 10.64 5.33
CA ASP A 156 12.76 10.56 6.09
C ASP A 156 13.88 11.31 5.34
N LEU A 157 13.63 12.57 4.97
CA LEU A 157 14.47 13.37 4.07
C LEU A 157 15.89 13.57 4.59
N ASP A 158 16.09 13.49 5.92
CA ASP A 158 17.42 13.57 6.54
C ASP A 158 18.03 12.20 6.91
N GLY A 159 17.26 11.12 6.74
CA GLY A 159 17.71 9.73 6.90
C GLY A 159 18.00 9.33 8.35
N ASP A 160 17.42 10.01 9.33
CA ASP A 160 17.62 9.71 10.75
C ASP A 160 16.63 8.65 11.30
N GLY A 161 15.59 8.33 10.51
CA GLY A 161 14.56 7.34 10.81
C GLY A 161 13.37 7.86 11.63
N ASN A 162 13.28 9.17 11.90
CA ASN A 162 12.23 9.80 12.69
C ASN A 162 11.21 10.57 11.82
N VAL A 163 10.17 9.86 11.37
CA VAL A 163 9.10 10.43 10.53
C VAL A 163 8.12 11.38 11.24
N MET A 164 8.37 11.71 12.51
CA MET A 164 7.50 12.57 13.35
C MET A 164 8.20 13.90 13.69
N GLU A 165 8.79 14.52 12.67
CA GLU A 165 9.44 15.82 12.72
C GLU A 165 9.20 16.61 11.43
N PRO A 166 9.40 17.94 11.43
CA PRO A 166 9.12 18.76 10.25
C PRO A 166 10.16 18.57 9.14
N ASP A 167 9.72 18.54 7.89
CA ASP A 167 10.54 18.37 6.68
C ASP A 167 10.51 19.61 5.75
N GLY A 168 9.70 20.62 6.10
CA GLY A 168 9.49 21.82 5.30
C GLY A 168 8.44 21.68 4.21
N LEU A 169 7.72 20.56 4.16
CA LEU A 169 6.58 20.30 3.30
C LEU A 169 5.28 20.50 4.09
N LEU A 170 4.19 20.78 3.36
CA LEU A 170 2.85 20.81 3.93
C LEU A 170 2.38 19.37 4.13
N ASP A 171 2.13 18.98 5.39
CA ASP A 171 1.77 17.59 5.77
C ASP A 171 0.55 17.07 5.00
N ASN A 172 -0.49 17.91 4.84
CA ASN A 172 -1.77 17.51 4.26
C ASN A 172 -2.41 18.63 3.43
N LEU A 173 -2.40 18.45 2.11
CA LEU A 173 -3.16 19.26 1.16
C LEU A 173 -4.31 18.45 0.56
N MET A 174 -5.54 18.89 0.78
CA MET A 174 -6.75 18.28 0.22
C MET A 174 -7.42 19.27 -0.73
N ILE A 175 -7.77 18.81 -1.92
CA ILE A 175 -8.49 19.58 -2.93
C ILE A 175 -9.89 18.98 -3.07
N VAL A 176 -10.90 19.84 -3.07
CA VAL A 176 -12.26 19.46 -3.43
C VAL A 176 -12.66 20.23 -4.68
N HIS A 177 -12.90 19.51 -5.78
CA HIS A 177 -13.35 20.13 -7.02
C HIS A 177 -14.89 20.13 -7.12
N SER A 178 -15.47 21.09 -7.85
CA SER A 178 -16.92 21.09 -8.10
C SER A 178 -17.34 19.92 -8.99
N GLY A 179 -18.57 19.44 -8.80
CA GLY A 179 -19.12 18.31 -9.55
C GLY A 179 -18.76 16.94 -8.98
N MET A 180 -19.25 15.90 -9.65
CA MET A 180 -19.02 14.48 -9.29
C MET A 180 -17.68 14.00 -9.84
N GLY A 181 -17.06 13.06 -9.15
CA GLY A 181 -15.83 12.40 -9.60
C GLY A 181 -16.10 11.45 -10.78
N GLU A 182 -15.11 11.25 -11.63
CA GLU A 182 -15.25 10.37 -12.78
C GLU A 182 -15.55 8.91 -12.38
N GLU A 183 -14.98 8.44 -11.27
CA GLU A 183 -15.20 7.09 -10.73
C GLU A 183 -16.67 6.79 -10.39
N ALA A 184 -17.48 7.85 -10.21
CA ALA A 184 -18.92 7.80 -9.99
C ALA A 184 -19.75 8.16 -11.24
N GLY A 185 -19.11 8.25 -12.42
CA GLY A 185 -19.70 8.59 -13.71
C GLY A 185 -19.61 10.07 -14.10
N GLY A 186 -18.92 10.92 -13.30
CA GLY A 186 -18.61 12.31 -13.64
C GLY A 186 -19.79 13.29 -13.74
N GLY A 187 -21.01 12.83 -13.52
CA GLY A 187 -22.21 13.66 -13.51
C GLY A 187 -22.39 14.48 -14.79
N GLN A 188 -22.43 15.81 -14.66
CA GLN A 188 -22.59 16.71 -15.81
C GLN A 188 -21.34 16.81 -16.69
N LEU A 189 -20.16 16.49 -16.15
CA LEU A 189 -18.88 16.52 -16.88
C LEU A 189 -18.61 15.19 -17.59
N GLY A 190 -19.18 14.08 -17.10
CA GLY A 190 -18.90 12.75 -17.63
C GLY A 190 -17.38 12.47 -17.60
N PRO A 191 -16.76 12.06 -18.71
CA PRO A 191 -15.32 11.76 -18.76
C PRO A 191 -14.41 12.98 -18.63
N ASP A 192 -14.95 14.21 -18.63
CA ASP A 192 -14.15 15.43 -18.36
C ASP A 192 -14.04 15.74 -16.86
N ALA A 193 -14.70 14.94 -16.00
CA ALA A 193 -14.52 15.00 -14.55
C ALA A 193 -13.14 14.46 -14.16
N ILE A 194 -12.61 14.92 -13.03
CA ILE A 194 -11.37 14.38 -12.47
C ILE A 194 -11.69 13.07 -11.75
N TRP A 195 -10.84 12.06 -11.91
CA TRP A 195 -10.88 10.84 -11.11
C TRP A 195 -10.26 11.06 -9.73
N SER A 196 -10.99 10.74 -8.65
CA SER A 196 -10.51 10.88 -7.27
C SER A 196 -9.20 10.13 -7.00
N HIS A 197 -8.18 10.80 -6.45
CA HIS A 197 -6.90 10.15 -6.13
C HIS A 197 -6.02 10.93 -5.15
N ARG A 198 -4.95 10.28 -4.67
CA ARG A 198 -3.76 10.90 -4.06
C ARG A 198 -2.56 10.80 -5.00
N SER A 199 -1.80 11.88 -5.13
CA SER A 199 -0.56 11.90 -5.94
C SER A 199 0.41 12.97 -5.44
N VAL A 200 1.48 13.20 -6.20
CA VAL A 200 2.45 14.30 -6.00
C VAL A 200 2.30 15.34 -7.10
N ILE A 201 2.52 16.62 -6.78
CA ILE A 201 2.39 17.76 -7.70
C ILE A 201 3.38 17.69 -8.87
N GLY A 202 4.52 17.01 -8.70
CA GLY A 202 5.53 16.82 -9.74
C GLY A 202 6.79 16.15 -9.20
N GLN A 203 7.90 16.24 -9.92
CA GLN A 203 9.19 15.67 -9.49
C GLN A 203 9.80 16.37 -8.27
N ALA A 204 9.45 17.65 -8.04
CA ALA A 204 9.96 18.44 -6.93
C ALA A 204 8.81 19.17 -6.21
N PRO A 205 8.92 19.37 -4.88
CA PRO A 205 7.97 20.18 -4.13
C PRO A 205 7.87 21.62 -4.65
N VAL A 206 6.65 22.17 -4.67
CA VAL A 206 6.33 23.51 -5.19
C VAL A 206 6.17 24.49 -4.03
N PRO A 207 6.80 25.68 -4.05
CA PRO A 207 6.64 26.67 -2.99
C PRO A 207 5.17 27.10 -2.80
N ILE A 208 4.72 27.21 -1.54
CA ILE A 208 3.42 27.76 -1.19
C ILE A 208 3.58 29.28 -1.00
N PRO A 209 3.00 30.13 -1.87
CA PRO A 209 3.19 31.57 -1.81
C PRO A 209 2.84 32.19 -0.45
N GLY A 210 3.73 33.04 0.06
CA GLY A 210 3.52 33.73 1.34
C GLY A 210 3.89 32.92 2.59
N THR A 211 4.44 31.71 2.43
CA THR A 211 4.86 30.82 3.52
C THR A 211 6.29 30.32 3.32
N LYS A 212 6.82 29.59 4.30
CA LYS A 212 8.09 28.85 4.17
C LYS A 212 7.93 27.42 3.64
N LEU A 213 6.70 26.90 3.59
CA LEU A 213 6.42 25.52 3.22
C LEU A 213 6.38 25.33 1.70
N LYS A 214 6.52 24.07 1.30
CA LYS A 214 6.28 23.62 -0.08
C LYS A 214 5.16 22.58 -0.07
N ALA A 215 4.35 22.56 -1.12
CA ALA A 215 3.38 21.50 -1.36
C ALA A 215 4.05 20.41 -2.21
N TYR A 216 3.81 19.15 -1.86
CA TYR A 216 4.29 18.02 -2.65
C TYR A 216 3.18 17.00 -2.85
N ASP A 217 2.73 16.38 -1.76
CA ASP A 217 1.59 15.47 -1.77
C ASP A 217 0.26 16.23 -1.80
N TYR A 218 -0.69 15.67 -2.54
CA TYR A 218 -2.07 16.17 -2.54
C TYR A 218 -3.06 15.01 -2.64
N ILE A 219 -4.23 15.25 -2.07
CA ILE A 219 -5.44 14.44 -2.24
C ILE A 219 -6.43 15.29 -3.03
N ILE A 220 -7.08 14.75 -4.05
CA ILE A 220 -8.15 15.43 -4.79
C ILE A 220 -9.42 14.58 -4.78
N GLN A 221 -10.55 15.19 -4.43
CA GLN A 221 -11.84 14.54 -4.27
C GLN A 221 -12.97 15.41 -4.86
N PRO A 222 -14.12 14.82 -5.24
CA PRO A 222 -15.26 15.55 -5.77
C PRO A 222 -16.08 16.24 -4.68
N GLU A 223 -16.96 17.12 -5.12
CA GLU A 223 -17.85 17.92 -4.28
C GLU A 223 -18.76 17.05 -3.39
N ASP A 224 -19.21 15.91 -3.91
CA ASP A 224 -20.02 14.93 -3.19
C ASP A 224 -19.20 13.84 -2.47
N GLY A 225 -17.89 14.06 -2.27
CA GLY A 225 -17.03 13.16 -1.52
C GLY A 225 -17.52 12.93 -0.09
N ALA A 226 -17.70 11.67 0.30
CA ALA A 226 -18.07 11.28 1.66
C ALA A 226 -16.84 11.03 2.55
N ALA A 227 -17.04 10.95 3.87
CA ALA A 227 -15.94 10.78 4.83
C ALA A 227 -15.04 9.56 4.53
N GLY A 228 -15.59 8.49 3.96
CA GLY A 228 -14.86 7.27 3.62
C GLY A 228 -13.77 7.45 2.57
N VAL A 229 -14.02 8.21 1.51
CA VAL A 229 -13.03 8.45 0.45
C VAL A 229 -11.91 9.38 0.93
N PHE A 230 -12.25 10.45 1.67
CA PHE A 230 -11.23 11.28 2.34
C PHE A 230 -10.38 10.47 3.34
N ALA A 231 -11.01 9.55 4.07
CA ALA A 231 -10.31 8.72 5.04
C ALA A 231 -9.38 7.68 4.39
N HIS A 232 -9.78 7.12 3.25
CA HIS A 232 -8.98 6.22 2.42
C HIS A 232 -7.73 6.92 1.87
N GLU A 233 -7.90 8.04 1.18
CA GLU A 233 -6.79 8.76 0.56
C GLU A 233 -5.78 9.32 1.58
N TYR A 234 -6.29 9.75 2.74
CA TYR A 234 -5.41 10.15 3.82
C TYR A 234 -4.64 8.95 4.42
N GLY A 235 -5.18 7.73 4.32
CA GLY A 235 -4.44 6.51 4.61
C GLY A 235 -3.18 6.37 3.75
N HIS A 236 -3.27 6.66 2.45
CA HIS A 236 -2.12 6.74 1.56
C HIS A 236 -1.18 7.91 1.89
N ASN A 237 -1.72 9.06 2.31
CA ASN A 237 -0.89 10.18 2.79
C ASN A 237 -0.11 9.83 4.07
N LEU A 238 -0.57 8.83 4.80
CA LEU A 238 0.12 8.23 5.93
C LEU A 238 0.97 7.00 5.55
N GLY A 239 1.04 6.63 4.27
CA GLY A 239 1.91 5.57 3.75
C GLY A 239 1.30 4.17 3.69
N LEU A 240 -0.02 4.01 3.81
CA LEU A 240 -0.65 2.71 3.53
C LEU A 240 -0.73 2.42 2.03
N PRO A 241 -0.56 1.15 1.62
CA PRO A 241 -0.86 0.72 0.25
C PRO A 241 -2.37 0.53 0.06
N ASP A 242 -2.78 0.40 -1.20
CA ASP A 242 -4.07 -0.19 -1.53
C ASP A 242 -4.08 -1.68 -1.21
N GLU A 243 -5.15 -2.16 -0.59
CA GLU A 243 -5.39 -3.58 -0.34
C GLU A 243 -6.27 -4.21 -1.46
N TYR A 244 -6.72 -3.35 -2.36
CA TYR A 244 -7.19 -3.54 -3.73
C TYR A 244 -6.55 -4.60 -4.64
N ASP A 245 -7.28 -5.15 -5.62
CA ASP A 245 -6.65 -5.49 -6.91
C ASP A 245 -6.54 -4.19 -7.73
N THR A 246 -5.41 -3.48 -7.61
CA THR A 246 -5.19 -2.16 -8.22
C THR A 246 -5.17 -2.20 -9.75
N GLY A 247 -4.88 -3.35 -10.35
CA GLY A 247 -4.92 -3.57 -11.79
C GLY A 247 -6.29 -4.00 -12.31
N TYR A 248 -7.28 -4.18 -11.43
CA TYR A 248 -8.61 -4.72 -11.77
C TYR A 248 -8.50 -6.02 -12.59
N THR A 249 -7.52 -6.86 -12.26
CA THR A 249 -7.08 -7.99 -13.08
C THR A 249 -8.02 -9.20 -12.99
N GLY A 250 -8.84 -9.26 -11.94
CA GLY A 250 -9.78 -10.35 -11.69
C GLY A 250 -11.09 -9.87 -11.05
N SER A 251 -11.71 -10.75 -10.25
CA SER A 251 -13.00 -10.50 -9.61
C SER A 251 -12.92 -9.73 -8.28
N GLY A 252 -11.73 -9.24 -7.90
CA GLY A 252 -11.44 -8.49 -6.68
C GLY A 252 -10.53 -9.26 -5.73
N SER A 253 -9.63 -8.54 -5.05
CA SER A 253 -8.74 -9.11 -4.02
C SER A 253 -9.54 -9.59 -2.81
N PRO A 254 -9.04 -10.58 -2.05
CA PRO A 254 -9.75 -11.12 -0.89
C PRO A 254 -9.68 -10.19 0.34
N VAL A 255 -10.12 -8.94 0.20
CA VAL A 255 -10.18 -7.92 1.26
C VAL A 255 -11.55 -7.23 1.24
N GLU A 256 -11.88 -6.55 0.15
CA GLU A 256 -13.20 -5.94 -0.09
C GLU A 256 -13.64 -5.02 1.06
N ALA A 257 -14.92 -5.09 1.49
CA ALA A 257 -15.45 -4.19 2.51
C ALA A 257 -14.89 -4.43 3.93
N TRP A 258 -13.99 -5.39 4.11
CA TRP A 258 -13.39 -5.64 5.42
C TRP A 258 -12.35 -4.60 5.84
N SER A 259 -11.83 -3.85 4.88
CA SER A 259 -10.88 -2.76 5.13
C SER A 259 -11.22 -1.51 4.33
N ILE A 260 -11.00 -0.35 4.93
CA ILE A 260 -11.14 0.94 4.25
C ILE A 260 -10.12 1.10 3.10
N MET A 261 -8.96 0.43 3.15
CA MET A 261 -7.95 0.46 2.08
C MET A 261 -8.32 -0.46 0.89
N SER A 262 -9.55 -0.97 0.89
CA SER A 262 -10.20 -1.67 -0.22
C SER A 262 -11.62 -1.10 -0.38
N TYR A 263 -12.64 -1.93 -0.58
CA TYR A 263 -14.02 -1.46 -0.79
C TYR A 263 -14.66 -0.81 0.46
N GLY A 264 -14.05 -0.94 1.64
CA GLY A 264 -14.60 -0.42 2.89
C GLY A 264 -14.81 1.10 2.93
N SER A 265 -14.09 1.85 2.10
CA SER A 265 -14.27 3.30 1.92
C SER A 265 -15.62 3.69 1.33
N TRP A 266 -16.32 2.74 0.67
CA TRP A 266 -17.63 2.94 0.04
C TRP A 266 -18.80 2.39 0.86
N ALA A 267 -18.56 1.87 2.07
CA ALA A 267 -19.62 1.32 2.91
C ALA A 267 -20.60 2.40 3.43
N GLY A 268 -21.85 1.99 3.65
CA GLY A 268 -22.90 2.82 4.25
C GLY A 268 -24.22 2.80 3.50
N LYS A 269 -25.28 3.23 4.21
CA LYS A 269 -26.62 3.39 3.61
C LYS A 269 -26.62 4.36 2.44
N VAL A 270 -25.81 5.41 2.61
CA VAL A 270 -25.29 6.22 1.52
C VAL A 270 -23.82 5.81 1.36
N PRO A 271 -23.38 5.39 0.17
CA PRO A 271 -22.00 4.94 -0.02
C PRO A 271 -20.97 5.95 0.51
N GLY A 272 -19.98 5.44 1.22
CA GLY A 272 -18.88 6.20 1.83
C GLY A 272 -19.21 7.01 3.09
N THR A 273 -20.46 6.96 3.57
CA THR A 273 -20.85 7.66 4.81
C THR A 273 -20.69 6.82 6.07
N GLU A 274 -20.43 5.52 5.94
CA GLU A 274 -20.16 4.62 7.05
C GLU A 274 -18.94 3.73 6.72
N PRO A 275 -17.75 4.32 6.46
CA PRO A 275 -16.56 3.54 6.13
C PRO A 275 -16.23 2.54 7.23
N THR A 276 -15.81 1.33 6.83
CA THR A 276 -15.40 0.28 7.77
C THR A 276 -14.03 0.56 8.35
N GLY A 277 -13.66 -0.15 9.42
CA GLY A 277 -12.33 0.01 10.01
C GLY A 277 -11.18 -0.45 9.09
N PHE A 278 -9.98 0.00 9.42
CA PHE A 278 -8.73 -0.46 8.81
C PHE A 278 -8.51 -1.97 8.97
N SER A 279 -7.71 -2.56 8.10
CA SER A 279 -7.23 -3.92 8.28
C SER A 279 -6.34 -4.02 9.54
N PRO A 280 -6.10 -5.24 10.06
CA PRO A 280 -5.12 -5.42 11.13
C PRO A 280 -3.69 -5.06 10.67
N TYR A 281 -3.37 -5.19 9.37
CA TYR A 281 -2.07 -4.82 8.82
C TYR A 281 -1.87 -3.30 8.92
N ASP A 282 -2.83 -2.52 8.44
CA ASP A 282 -2.82 -1.06 8.47
C ASP A 282 -2.65 -0.48 9.89
N LYS A 283 -3.42 -1.04 10.84
CA LYS A 283 -3.35 -0.65 12.26
C LYS A 283 -1.95 -0.85 12.84
N LEU A 284 -1.30 -1.97 12.47
CA LEU A 284 0.05 -2.29 12.92
C LEU A 284 1.08 -1.42 12.19
N PHE A 285 0.90 -1.17 10.90
CA PHE A 285 1.73 -0.23 10.14
C PHE A 285 1.73 1.15 10.80
N PHE A 286 0.58 1.72 11.13
CA PHE A 286 0.52 3.01 11.82
C PHE A 286 1.18 2.99 13.20
N HIS A 287 1.11 1.87 13.92
CA HIS A 287 1.85 1.76 15.17
C HIS A 287 3.36 1.79 14.96
N GLU A 288 3.87 1.04 13.98
CA GLU A 288 5.31 0.97 13.70
C GLU A 288 5.85 2.29 13.14
N THR A 289 5.05 3.00 12.37
CA THR A 289 5.45 4.26 11.75
C THR A 289 5.29 5.43 12.73
N TYR A 290 4.18 5.52 13.46
CA TYR A 290 3.80 6.72 14.22
C TYR A 290 3.67 6.51 15.74
N GLY A 291 3.71 5.26 16.21
CA GLY A 291 3.65 4.93 17.64
C GLY A 291 2.27 5.19 18.27
N GLY A 292 2.25 5.86 19.43
CA GLY A 292 1.02 6.27 20.11
C GLY A 292 0.10 5.14 20.57
N ASN A 293 -1.21 5.42 20.50
CA ASN A 293 -2.28 4.45 20.82
C ASN A 293 -2.86 3.74 19.58
N TRP A 294 -2.17 3.81 18.43
CA TRP A 294 -2.46 2.89 17.34
C TRP A 294 -2.39 1.44 17.83
N PRO A 295 -3.28 0.56 17.34
CA PRO A 295 -3.42 -0.79 17.88
C PRO A 295 -2.13 -1.62 17.75
N VAL A 296 -1.89 -2.50 18.74
CA VAL A 296 -0.78 -3.47 18.71
C VAL A 296 -1.25 -4.90 18.90
N PRO A 297 -0.58 -5.87 18.25
CA PRO A 297 -0.87 -7.28 18.40
C PRO A 297 -0.32 -7.84 19.71
N THR A 298 -0.96 -8.93 20.17
CA THR A 298 -0.22 -9.97 20.89
C THR A 298 0.53 -10.81 19.85
N VAL A 299 1.84 -10.89 19.96
CA VAL A 299 2.69 -11.64 19.00
C VAL A 299 2.88 -13.07 19.49
N ILE A 300 2.74 -14.04 18.59
CA ILE A 300 2.97 -15.46 18.84
C ILE A 300 3.99 -15.98 17.84
N ASP A 301 5.17 -16.38 18.33
CA ASP A 301 6.14 -17.17 17.55
C ASP A 301 5.63 -18.62 17.42
N PHE A 302 5.06 -18.94 16.26
CA PHE A 302 4.42 -20.24 16.03
C PHE A 302 5.43 -21.37 15.77
N LYS A 303 6.65 -21.04 15.36
CA LYS A 303 7.74 -22.02 15.20
C LYS A 303 8.00 -22.71 16.54
N ASN A 304 7.99 -21.94 17.62
CA ASN A 304 8.25 -22.39 18.99
C ASN A 304 6.97 -22.61 19.82
N PHE A 305 5.79 -22.55 19.22
CA PHE A 305 4.52 -22.74 19.91
C PHE A 305 4.18 -24.24 20.09
N TYR A 306 3.75 -24.61 21.30
CA TYR A 306 3.35 -25.97 21.67
C TYR A 306 2.03 -25.97 22.44
N GLY A 307 1.21 -27.01 22.24
CA GLY A 307 -0.04 -27.19 22.95
C GLY A 307 -1.17 -26.30 22.41
N HIS A 308 -1.97 -25.77 23.33
CA HIS A 308 -3.05 -24.84 23.03
C HIS A 308 -3.05 -23.68 24.03
N ARG A 309 -3.49 -22.49 23.58
CA ARG A 309 -3.63 -21.30 24.42
C ARG A 309 -4.85 -20.50 23.96
N THR A 310 -5.65 -20.03 24.91
CA THR A 310 -6.79 -19.16 24.64
C THR A 310 -6.42 -17.70 24.85
N PHE A 311 -6.77 -16.84 23.90
CA PHE A 311 -6.55 -15.41 23.93
C PHE A 311 -7.90 -14.67 23.93
N PRO A 312 -8.11 -13.70 24.84
CA PRO A 312 -9.21 -12.75 24.71
C PRO A 312 -8.90 -11.79 23.56
N LEU A 313 -9.91 -11.54 22.73
CA LEU A 313 -9.84 -10.69 21.55
C LEU A 313 -11.05 -9.76 21.55
N LYS A 314 -10.81 -8.48 21.82
CA LYS A 314 -11.81 -7.42 21.76
C LYS A 314 -12.14 -7.10 20.31
N GLU A 315 -13.32 -6.57 20.08
CA GLU A 315 -13.70 -6.04 18.78
C GLU A 315 -12.71 -4.98 18.28
N ALA A 316 -12.51 -4.92 16.96
CA ALA A 316 -11.54 -4.03 16.33
C ALA A 316 -11.76 -2.53 16.66
N VAL A 317 -13.02 -2.14 16.88
CA VAL A 317 -13.43 -0.78 17.23
C VAL A 317 -13.30 -0.45 18.73
N ALA A 318 -12.86 -1.40 19.56
CA ALA A 318 -12.68 -1.13 20.98
C ALA A 318 -11.71 0.04 21.20
N ASN A 319 -12.07 0.95 22.10
CA ASN A 319 -11.27 2.13 22.45
C ASN A 319 -10.07 1.75 23.34
N THR A 320 -9.13 1.00 22.76
CA THR A 320 -7.90 0.55 23.40
C THR A 320 -6.87 0.18 22.35
N LYS A 321 -5.60 0.38 22.71
CA LYS A 321 -4.44 -0.04 21.91
C LYS A 321 -4.27 -1.57 21.89
N ARG A 322 -4.65 -2.29 22.94
CA ARG A 322 -4.25 -3.72 23.15
C ARG A 322 -5.44 -4.67 23.11
N GLY A 323 -5.14 -5.92 22.71
CA GLY A 323 -6.10 -7.02 22.76
C GLY A 323 -7.12 -7.01 21.63
N LYS A 324 -6.84 -6.30 20.53
CA LYS A 324 -7.71 -6.22 19.34
C LYS A 324 -7.25 -7.11 18.18
N MET A 325 -6.01 -7.59 18.24
CA MET A 325 -5.43 -8.42 17.20
C MET A 325 -4.40 -9.41 17.77
N LEU A 326 -4.26 -10.56 17.12
CA LEU A 326 -3.14 -11.48 17.29
C LEU A 326 -2.29 -11.47 16.02
N LYS A 327 -0.96 -11.52 16.17
CA LYS A 327 -0.01 -11.75 15.07
C LYS A 327 0.67 -13.08 15.29
N ILE A 328 0.45 -14.05 14.42
CA ILE A 328 0.97 -15.41 14.52
C ILE A 328 2.09 -15.55 13.50
N ASP A 329 3.33 -15.40 13.96
CA ASP A 329 4.54 -15.45 13.14
C ASP A 329 4.86 -16.89 12.76
N LEU A 330 4.95 -17.13 11.45
CA LEU A 330 5.23 -18.43 10.86
C LEU A 330 6.70 -18.53 10.44
N PRO A 331 7.23 -19.74 10.21
CA PRO A 331 8.49 -19.89 9.50
C PRO A 331 8.46 -19.21 8.13
N ASP A 332 9.54 -18.54 7.75
CA ASP A 332 9.65 -17.83 6.47
C ASP A 332 9.33 -18.74 5.27
N ARG A 333 8.67 -18.16 4.26
CA ARG A 333 8.51 -18.77 2.93
C ARG A 333 9.84 -18.67 2.21
N LEU A 334 10.41 -19.81 1.86
CA LEU A 334 11.67 -19.87 1.10
C LEU A 334 11.37 -19.95 -0.40
N VAL A 335 11.78 -18.94 -1.17
CA VAL A 335 11.64 -18.88 -2.63
C VAL A 335 12.98 -19.16 -3.28
N ASP A 336 12.97 -19.90 -4.39
CA ASP A 336 14.20 -20.11 -5.16
C ASP A 336 14.64 -18.79 -5.80
N PRO A 337 15.94 -18.44 -5.73
CA PRO A 337 16.45 -17.23 -6.37
C PRO A 337 16.30 -17.34 -7.90
N PRO A 338 16.30 -16.20 -8.62
CA PRO A 338 16.07 -16.19 -10.07
C PRO A 338 17.20 -16.88 -10.87
N THR A 339 18.37 -17.04 -10.24
CA THR A 339 19.51 -17.76 -10.81
C THR A 339 20.34 -18.44 -9.72
N GLN A 340 21.25 -19.33 -10.14
CA GLN A 340 22.27 -19.93 -9.28
C GLN A 340 23.66 -19.42 -9.72
N PRO A 341 24.63 -19.30 -8.80
CA PRO A 341 26.01 -19.04 -9.16
C PRO A 341 26.55 -20.07 -10.16
N LEU A 342 27.53 -19.71 -10.98
CA LEU A 342 28.18 -20.68 -11.88
C LEU A 342 29.09 -21.63 -11.09
N GLY A 343 29.62 -21.17 -9.95
CA GLY A 343 30.26 -21.97 -8.92
C GLY A 343 29.35 -22.22 -7.71
N LYS A 344 29.83 -21.87 -6.52
CA LYS A 344 29.06 -21.84 -5.28
C LYS A 344 28.71 -20.42 -4.86
N LYS A 345 29.43 -19.42 -5.36
CA LYS A 345 29.19 -18.02 -5.06
C LYS A 345 29.28 -17.15 -6.30
N SER A 346 28.59 -16.03 -6.27
CA SER A 346 28.73 -14.93 -7.22
C SER A 346 28.51 -13.61 -6.48
N TYR A 347 28.72 -12.47 -7.16
CA TYR A 347 28.32 -11.18 -6.63
C TYR A 347 26.91 -10.83 -7.10
N PHE A 348 26.13 -10.17 -6.24
CA PHE A 348 24.77 -9.73 -6.48
C PHE A 348 24.62 -8.26 -6.11
N SER A 349 24.03 -7.46 -6.99
CA SER A 349 23.78 -6.03 -6.80
C SER A 349 22.81 -5.71 -5.67
N THR A 350 22.06 -6.71 -5.19
CA THR A 350 20.81 -6.52 -4.44
C THR A 350 19.66 -6.03 -5.33
N LYS A 351 18.46 -5.96 -4.75
CA LYS A 351 17.19 -5.63 -5.40
C LYS A 351 16.42 -4.63 -4.54
N GLY A 352 15.85 -3.62 -5.18
CA GLY A 352 15.03 -2.58 -4.53
C GLY A 352 14.97 -1.29 -5.34
N ASN A 353 14.08 -0.40 -4.96
CA ASN A 353 13.94 0.93 -5.53
C ASN A 353 14.93 1.90 -4.86
N SER A 354 15.32 2.97 -5.55
CA SER A 354 16.19 4.05 -5.08
C SER A 354 17.53 3.56 -4.55
N LEU A 355 18.07 2.51 -5.17
CA LEU A 355 19.37 1.96 -4.85
C LEU A 355 20.47 2.75 -5.55
N ASP A 356 21.59 2.91 -4.86
CA ASP A 356 22.89 3.21 -5.43
C ASP A 356 23.88 2.26 -4.75
N THR A 357 24.18 1.16 -5.43
CA THR A 357 25.04 0.10 -4.91
C THR A 357 26.22 -0.08 -5.84
N SER A 358 27.40 -0.34 -5.30
CA SER A 358 28.59 -0.57 -6.11
C SER A 358 29.51 -1.65 -5.55
N MET A 359 30.38 -2.16 -6.42
CA MET A 359 31.56 -2.90 -6.00
C MET A 359 32.77 -2.45 -6.81
N THR A 360 33.88 -2.19 -6.11
CA THR A 360 35.10 -1.63 -6.71
C THR A 360 36.30 -2.56 -6.53
N SER A 361 37.01 -2.84 -7.62
CA SER A 361 38.18 -3.70 -7.64
C SER A 361 39.36 -3.07 -6.88
N PRO A 362 40.37 -3.87 -6.49
CA PRO A 362 41.69 -3.32 -6.19
C PRO A 362 42.28 -2.67 -7.45
N VAL A 363 43.41 -1.98 -7.29
CA VAL A 363 44.16 -1.43 -8.43
C VAL A 363 44.71 -2.57 -9.29
N ILE A 364 44.30 -2.61 -10.55
CA ILE A 364 44.76 -3.56 -11.58
C ILE A 364 45.83 -2.87 -12.42
N ASP A 365 46.98 -3.51 -12.56
CA ASP A 365 48.14 -2.95 -13.25
C ASP A 365 48.16 -3.33 -14.74
N LEU A 366 47.85 -2.36 -15.61
CA LEU A 366 47.90 -2.52 -17.06
C LEU A 366 49.12 -1.83 -17.69
N THR A 367 50.14 -1.45 -16.90
CA THR A 367 51.27 -0.66 -17.44
C THR A 367 52.06 -1.38 -18.53
N ASN A 368 52.07 -2.71 -18.51
CA ASN A 368 52.73 -3.55 -19.51
C ASN A 368 51.74 -4.21 -20.50
N ALA A 369 50.44 -3.97 -20.34
CA ALA A 369 49.41 -4.55 -21.19
C ALA A 369 49.34 -3.83 -22.54
N LYS A 370 49.03 -4.56 -23.61
CA LYS A 370 48.92 -4.00 -24.97
C LYS A 370 47.49 -3.94 -25.49
N SER A 371 46.71 -4.99 -25.22
CA SER A 371 45.31 -5.11 -25.62
C SER A 371 44.50 -5.76 -24.48
N PRO A 372 44.49 -5.15 -23.28
CA PRO A 372 43.77 -5.69 -22.15
C PRO A 372 42.27 -5.74 -22.42
N LYS A 373 41.62 -6.80 -21.94
CA LYS A 373 40.18 -7.02 -22.03
C LYS A 373 39.66 -7.40 -20.65
N LEU A 374 38.48 -6.91 -20.30
CA LEU A 374 37.68 -7.44 -19.21
C LEU A 374 36.70 -8.47 -19.77
N SER A 375 36.62 -9.64 -19.14
CA SER A 375 35.59 -10.66 -19.36
C SER A 375 34.89 -10.94 -18.03
N PHE A 376 33.58 -11.18 -18.05
CA PHE A 376 32.84 -11.66 -16.89
C PHE A 376 31.59 -12.39 -17.36
N ASP A 377 31.08 -13.30 -16.53
CA ASP A 377 29.75 -13.86 -16.75
C ASP A 377 28.74 -13.01 -15.98
N SER A 378 27.63 -12.65 -16.63
CA SER A 378 26.55 -11.90 -16.01
C SER A 378 25.19 -12.54 -16.21
N TRP A 379 24.33 -12.40 -15.21
CA TRP A 379 22.90 -12.62 -15.30
C TRP A 379 22.23 -11.35 -14.84
N ARG A 380 21.22 -10.85 -15.56
CA ARG A 380 20.54 -9.61 -15.18
C ARG A 380 19.10 -9.58 -15.63
N ASP A 381 18.29 -8.89 -14.83
CA ASP A 381 16.96 -8.44 -15.21
C ASP A 381 16.76 -7.04 -14.62
N ILE A 382 16.92 -6.04 -15.47
CA ILE A 382 16.95 -4.62 -15.11
C ILE A 382 15.78 -3.92 -15.82
N GLU A 383 15.12 -2.97 -15.15
CA GLU A 383 14.06 -2.19 -15.78
C GLU A 383 14.62 -1.32 -16.90
N ALA A 384 14.07 -1.46 -18.10
CA ALA A 384 14.64 -0.84 -19.29
C ALA A 384 14.40 0.67 -19.33
N ASN A 385 15.50 1.43 -19.40
CA ASN A 385 15.59 2.90 -19.42
C ASN A 385 15.25 3.62 -18.11
N TYR A 386 15.12 2.88 -17.00
CA TYR A 386 14.85 3.45 -15.67
C TYR A 386 15.97 3.05 -14.71
N ASP A 387 16.28 1.75 -14.67
CA ASP A 387 17.37 1.19 -13.87
C ASP A 387 18.61 0.96 -14.73
N TYR A 388 19.78 1.11 -14.11
CA TYR A 388 21.06 1.04 -14.81
C TYR A 388 22.12 0.30 -14.02
N LEU A 389 22.86 -0.58 -14.72
CA LEU A 389 24.17 -1.04 -14.28
C LEU A 389 25.26 -0.35 -15.11
N TYR A 390 26.09 0.44 -14.45
CA TYR A 390 27.26 1.08 -15.02
C TYR A 390 28.52 0.27 -14.71
N LEU A 391 29.29 -0.02 -15.75
CA LEU A 391 30.69 -0.42 -15.60
C LEU A 391 31.56 0.81 -15.81
N LYS A 392 32.29 1.19 -14.77
CA LYS A 392 33.16 2.37 -14.75
C LYS A 392 34.62 1.98 -14.57
N VAL A 393 35.52 2.76 -15.17
CA VAL A 393 36.97 2.58 -15.06
C VAL A 393 37.59 3.88 -14.55
N LYS A 394 38.31 3.81 -13.44
CA LYS A 394 39.14 4.90 -12.93
C LYS A 394 40.60 4.61 -13.26
N ALA A 395 41.24 5.46 -14.07
CA ALA A 395 42.66 5.30 -14.42
C ALA A 395 43.55 6.30 -13.67
N ASP A 396 44.76 5.88 -13.30
CA ASP A 396 45.89 6.71 -12.80
C ASP A 396 45.52 8.05 -12.15
N GLY A 397 45.05 8.02 -10.90
CA GLY A 397 44.83 9.25 -10.13
C GLY A 397 43.84 10.25 -10.75
N ALA A 398 43.05 9.86 -11.76
CA ALA A 398 41.98 10.67 -12.30
C ALA A 398 40.97 11.03 -11.21
N ASP A 399 40.40 12.23 -11.27
CA ASP A 399 39.44 12.68 -10.27
C ASP A 399 38.14 11.86 -10.33
N GLN A 400 37.69 11.51 -11.55
CA GLN A 400 36.43 10.81 -11.79
C GLN A 400 36.61 9.57 -12.68
N PRO A 401 35.86 8.49 -12.44
CA PRO A 401 35.85 7.33 -13.32
C PRO A 401 35.08 7.63 -14.62
N VAL A 402 35.35 6.87 -15.68
CA VAL A 402 34.61 6.93 -16.95
C VAL A 402 33.73 5.70 -17.11
N THR A 403 32.47 5.87 -17.51
CA THR A 403 31.58 4.76 -17.88
C THR A 403 32.03 4.17 -19.20
N VAL A 404 32.39 2.89 -19.21
CA VAL A 404 32.82 2.15 -20.41
C VAL A 404 31.70 1.27 -20.96
N LYS A 405 30.70 0.95 -20.13
CA LYS A 405 29.51 0.20 -20.52
C LYS A 405 28.35 0.51 -19.59
N GLU A 406 27.15 0.46 -20.14
CA GLU A 406 25.86 0.61 -19.47
C GLU A 406 24.97 -0.57 -19.88
N TYR A 407 24.21 -1.08 -18.92
CA TYR A 407 23.18 -2.11 -19.12
C TYR A 407 21.87 -1.64 -18.50
N THR A 408 20.78 -1.87 -19.22
CA THR A 408 19.40 -1.55 -18.82
C THR A 408 18.45 -2.55 -19.52
N ASP A 409 18.84 -3.82 -19.45
CA ASP A 409 18.27 -4.92 -20.21
C ASP A 409 18.16 -6.19 -19.35
N SER A 410 17.60 -7.24 -19.94
CA SER A 410 17.48 -8.57 -19.34
C SER A 410 18.27 -9.59 -20.16
N THR A 411 18.85 -10.59 -19.50
CA THR A 411 19.50 -11.74 -20.16
C THR A 411 18.56 -12.93 -20.35
N ASP A 412 17.24 -12.71 -20.23
CA ASP A 412 16.19 -13.72 -20.40
C ASP A 412 16.43 -14.98 -19.56
N GLY A 413 16.83 -14.77 -18.29
CA GLY A 413 17.06 -15.84 -17.32
C GLY A 413 18.35 -16.65 -17.54
N LYS A 414 19.30 -16.17 -18.35
CA LYS A 414 20.54 -16.89 -18.66
C LYS A 414 21.79 -16.12 -18.22
N TRP A 415 22.83 -16.87 -17.85
CA TRP A 415 24.18 -16.32 -17.74
C TRP A 415 24.77 -16.10 -19.13
N VAL A 416 25.33 -14.92 -19.37
CA VAL A 416 26.00 -14.54 -20.62
C VAL A 416 27.41 -14.07 -20.34
N ASN A 417 28.34 -14.33 -21.26
CA ASN A 417 29.72 -13.85 -21.12
C ASN A 417 29.87 -12.48 -21.79
N ASP A 418 30.08 -11.44 -20.99
CA ASP A 418 30.31 -10.08 -21.44
C ASP A 418 31.82 -9.81 -21.61
N GLN A 419 32.15 -8.97 -22.60
CA GLN A 419 33.53 -8.64 -22.94
C GLN A 419 33.67 -7.14 -23.24
N ILE A 420 34.58 -6.48 -22.54
CA ILE A 420 34.80 -5.04 -22.62
C ILE A 420 36.25 -4.78 -23.00
N ASP A 421 36.47 -4.00 -24.05
CA ASP A 421 37.80 -3.58 -24.48
C ASP A 421 38.37 -2.54 -23.50
N LEU A 422 39.50 -2.86 -22.89
CA LEU A 422 40.23 -1.96 -21.99
C LEU A 422 41.48 -1.38 -22.65
N THR A 423 41.70 -1.60 -23.95
CA THR A 423 42.82 -1.03 -24.71
C THR A 423 43.00 0.49 -24.53
N PRO A 424 41.94 1.32 -24.41
CA PRO A 424 42.10 2.76 -24.09
C PRO A 424 42.83 3.07 -22.78
N PHE A 425 42.94 2.08 -21.88
CA PHE A 425 43.62 2.18 -20.59
C PHE A 425 44.94 1.40 -20.54
N ALA A 426 45.39 0.82 -21.65
CA ALA A 426 46.71 0.19 -21.74
C ALA A 426 47.81 1.18 -21.33
N GLY A 427 48.80 0.71 -20.56
CA GLY A 427 49.87 1.55 -20.03
C GLY A 427 49.55 2.25 -18.70
N LYS A 428 48.36 2.05 -18.13
CA LYS A 428 47.89 2.70 -16.89
C LYS A 428 47.63 1.71 -15.77
N LYS A 429 47.45 2.21 -14.54
CA LYS A 429 46.81 1.45 -13.46
C LYS A 429 45.34 1.85 -13.39
N ILE A 430 44.46 0.87 -13.22
CA ILE A 430 43.01 1.11 -13.20
C ILE A 430 42.32 0.52 -11.97
N GLN A 431 41.13 1.03 -11.65
CA GLN A 431 40.14 0.35 -10.83
C GLN A 431 38.85 0.20 -11.64
N LEU A 432 38.21 -0.95 -11.52
CA LEU A 432 36.92 -1.25 -12.11
C LEU A 432 35.83 -1.07 -11.05
N THR A 433 34.71 -0.45 -11.42
CA THR A 433 33.54 -0.34 -10.56
C THR A 433 32.31 -0.81 -11.32
N PHE A 434 31.58 -1.76 -10.74
CA PHE A 434 30.20 -2.06 -11.13
C PHE A 434 29.30 -1.25 -10.20
N GLU A 435 28.41 -0.44 -10.75
CA GLU A 435 27.49 0.41 -10.00
C GLU A 435 26.07 0.17 -10.52
N TYR A 436 25.15 -0.21 -9.64
CA TYR A 436 23.76 -0.47 -9.94
C TYR A 436 22.89 0.59 -9.26
N VAL A 437 22.16 1.33 -10.09
CA VAL A 437 21.33 2.47 -9.70
C VAL A 437 19.90 2.21 -10.15
N THR A 438 18.93 2.37 -9.24
CA THR A 438 17.50 2.16 -9.52
C THR A 438 16.66 3.38 -9.23
N ASP A 439 15.56 3.54 -9.96
CA ASP A 439 14.63 4.64 -9.77
C ASP A 439 13.66 4.38 -8.59
N ILE A 440 12.62 5.21 -8.43
CA ILE A 440 11.66 5.07 -7.32
C ILE A 440 10.63 3.96 -7.53
N GLY A 441 10.55 3.37 -8.73
CA GLY A 441 9.54 2.40 -9.15
C GLY A 441 10.12 1.01 -9.47
N LEU A 442 9.21 0.09 -9.80
CA LEU A 442 9.43 -1.28 -10.32
C LEU A 442 10.86 -1.89 -10.18
N ALA A 443 11.20 -2.44 -9.02
CA ALA A 443 12.43 -3.22 -8.88
C ALA A 443 12.33 -4.61 -9.52
N LYS A 444 13.11 -4.86 -10.58
CA LYS A 444 13.36 -6.20 -11.15
C LYS A 444 14.41 -7.00 -10.37
N GLU A 445 14.81 -8.17 -10.87
CA GLU A 445 15.69 -9.10 -10.14
C GLU A 445 17.15 -8.64 -9.98
N GLY A 446 17.55 -7.55 -10.63
CA GLY A 446 18.86 -6.90 -10.47
C GLY A 446 19.95 -7.56 -11.30
N PHE A 447 21.20 -7.51 -10.80
CA PHE A 447 22.40 -7.96 -11.52
C PHE A 447 23.24 -8.91 -10.69
N TYR A 448 23.64 -10.02 -11.32
CA TYR A 448 24.56 -11.01 -10.77
C TYR A 448 25.78 -11.13 -11.67
N VAL A 449 26.96 -11.25 -11.09
CA VAL A 449 28.23 -11.34 -11.83
C VAL A 449 29.18 -12.35 -11.21
N ASP A 450 29.86 -13.08 -12.08
CA ASP A 450 30.77 -14.17 -11.74
C ASP A 450 31.94 -14.21 -12.75
N ASN A 451 32.98 -14.98 -12.43
CA ASN A 451 34.16 -15.22 -13.29
C ASN A 451 34.76 -13.93 -13.90
N ILE A 452 34.99 -12.91 -13.07
CA ILE A 452 35.56 -11.64 -13.51
C ILE A 452 37.03 -11.87 -13.82
N ASP A 453 37.48 -11.60 -15.05
CA ASP A 453 38.86 -11.73 -15.52
C ASP A 453 39.27 -10.48 -16.31
N VAL A 454 40.41 -9.89 -15.95
CA VAL A 454 41.11 -8.95 -16.80
C VAL A 454 42.33 -9.65 -17.34
N SER A 455 42.44 -9.76 -18.66
CA SER A 455 43.56 -10.42 -19.31
C SER A 455 44.11 -9.62 -20.49
N ASP A 456 45.39 -9.82 -20.81
CA ASP A 456 46.04 -9.29 -22.00
C ASP A 456 46.67 -10.46 -22.78
N ASN A 457 46.29 -10.63 -24.05
CA ASN A 457 46.77 -11.72 -24.91
C ASN A 457 46.69 -13.13 -24.27
N GLY A 458 45.64 -13.38 -23.48
CA GLY A 458 45.41 -14.66 -22.79
C GLY A 458 46.15 -14.83 -21.46
N GLN A 459 46.91 -13.84 -21.00
CA GLN A 459 47.48 -13.80 -19.66
C GLN A 459 46.54 -13.05 -18.72
N THR A 460 46.06 -13.73 -17.68
CA THR A 460 45.28 -13.11 -16.59
C THR A 460 46.14 -12.13 -15.79
N LEU A 461 45.63 -10.90 -15.66
CA LEU A 461 46.18 -9.81 -14.86
C LEU A 461 45.42 -9.63 -13.55
N PHE A 462 44.12 -9.93 -13.54
CA PHE A 462 43.25 -9.93 -12.37
C PHE A 462 42.15 -10.98 -12.57
N HIS A 463 41.78 -11.69 -11.51
CA HIS A 463 40.68 -12.63 -11.52
C HIS A 463 39.98 -12.72 -10.17
N ASP A 464 38.65 -12.78 -10.20
CA ASP A 464 37.79 -13.02 -9.04
C ASP A 464 36.52 -13.77 -9.46
N ASP A 465 36.30 -14.95 -8.88
CA ASP A 465 35.16 -15.84 -9.07
C ASP A 465 34.23 -15.86 -7.83
N ALA A 466 34.40 -14.92 -6.88
CA ALA A 466 33.66 -14.80 -5.62
C ALA A 466 33.75 -16.00 -4.65
N GLU A 467 34.47 -17.08 -4.99
CA GLU A 467 34.53 -18.31 -4.18
C GLU A 467 35.29 -18.10 -2.86
N GLY A 468 36.40 -17.37 -2.97
CA GLY A 468 37.31 -17.04 -1.88
C GLY A 468 36.87 -15.85 -1.02
N THR A 469 37.86 -15.14 -0.47
CA THR A 469 37.62 -13.82 0.11
C THR A 469 37.37 -12.84 -1.03
N PRO A 470 36.27 -12.08 -1.01
CA PRO A 470 36.01 -11.06 -2.03
C PRO A 470 37.19 -10.13 -2.24
N GLN A 471 37.65 -9.97 -3.50
CA GLN A 471 38.69 -8.99 -3.79
C GLN A 471 38.10 -7.60 -4.03
N PHE A 472 36.86 -7.54 -4.49
CA PHE A 472 36.11 -6.29 -4.60
C PHE A 472 35.76 -5.75 -3.22
N THR A 473 35.90 -4.43 -3.05
CA THR A 473 35.27 -3.71 -1.94
C THR A 473 33.81 -3.52 -2.29
N LEU A 474 32.92 -4.08 -1.46
CA LEU A 474 31.48 -4.06 -1.69
C LEU A 474 30.84 -2.90 -0.94
N ASP A 475 30.00 -2.14 -1.62
CA ASP A 475 29.15 -1.10 -1.06
C ASP A 475 27.71 -1.34 -1.54
N GLY A 476 26.88 -1.97 -0.70
CA GLY A 476 25.55 -2.44 -1.10
C GLY A 476 25.53 -3.79 -1.82
N PHE A 477 26.45 -4.06 -2.76
CA PHE A 477 26.62 -5.39 -3.37
C PHE A 477 26.89 -6.46 -2.31
N LYS A 478 26.49 -7.71 -2.60
CA LYS A 478 26.64 -8.85 -1.69
C LYS A 478 27.24 -10.06 -2.38
N VAL A 479 27.90 -10.90 -1.59
CA VAL A 479 28.22 -12.27 -2.00
C VAL A 479 26.93 -13.09 -1.89
N PHE A 480 26.55 -13.72 -3.00
CA PHE A 480 25.38 -14.58 -3.13
C PHE A 480 25.83 -16.03 -3.27
N ASP A 481 25.22 -16.94 -2.53
CA ASP A 481 25.61 -18.35 -2.44
C ASP A 481 24.57 -19.34 -3.00
N GLY A 482 23.58 -18.84 -3.74
CA GLY A 482 22.48 -19.66 -4.26
C GLY A 482 21.37 -19.97 -3.24
N SER A 483 21.48 -19.47 -2.00
CA SER A 483 20.47 -19.72 -0.96
C SER A 483 19.08 -19.19 -1.35
N LYS A 484 18.05 -19.92 -0.90
CA LYS A 484 16.65 -19.49 -1.05
C LYS A 484 16.42 -18.17 -0.32
N ILE A 485 15.61 -17.31 -0.93
CA ILE A 485 15.25 -16.02 -0.39
C ILE A 485 14.15 -16.21 0.66
N PRO A 486 14.36 -15.83 1.92
CA PRO A 486 13.35 -15.93 2.95
C PRO A 486 12.39 -14.73 2.89
N PHE A 487 11.09 -15.02 2.89
CA PHE A 487 10.03 -14.03 2.98
C PHE A 487 9.17 -14.25 4.23
N PRO A 488 8.96 -13.22 5.05
CA PRO A 488 8.11 -13.34 6.23
C PRO A 488 6.67 -13.59 5.81
N ASN A 489 5.98 -14.42 6.58
CA ASN A 489 4.54 -14.64 6.45
C ASN A 489 3.95 -14.85 7.85
N TYR A 490 2.69 -14.47 8.03
CA TYR A 490 2.02 -14.56 9.32
C TYR A 490 0.50 -14.48 9.15
N TYR A 491 -0.21 -14.95 10.17
CA TYR A 491 -1.64 -14.67 10.29
C TYR A 491 -1.87 -13.44 11.17
N LEU A 492 -2.79 -12.57 10.76
CA LEU A 492 -3.39 -11.56 11.64
C LEU A 492 -4.83 -11.98 11.96
N VAL A 493 -5.16 -12.04 13.24
CA VAL A 493 -6.49 -12.47 13.70
C VAL A 493 -7.14 -11.32 14.44
N GLU A 494 -8.35 -10.93 14.03
CA GLU A 494 -9.13 -9.88 14.69
C GLU A 494 -10.60 -10.32 14.88
N TRP A 495 -11.34 -9.57 15.71
CA TRP A 495 -12.76 -9.79 15.94
C TRP A 495 -13.55 -8.58 15.43
N ARG A 496 -14.48 -8.79 14.49
CA ARG A 496 -15.27 -7.73 13.85
C ARG A 496 -16.74 -7.88 14.16
N ASN A 497 -17.43 -6.75 14.33
CA ASN A 497 -18.84 -6.69 14.65
C ASN A 497 -19.46 -5.40 14.10
N HIS A 498 -20.78 -5.25 14.10
CA HIS A 498 -21.47 -4.07 13.54
C HIS A 498 -21.54 -2.88 14.52
N ASN A 499 -20.45 -2.59 15.21
CA ASN A 499 -20.34 -1.50 16.19
C ASN A 499 -19.36 -0.42 15.69
N GLY A 500 -19.56 0.84 16.12
CA GLY A 500 -18.67 1.94 15.73
C GLY A 500 -18.60 2.10 14.21
N VAL A 501 -17.42 2.34 13.66
CA VAL A 501 -17.21 2.41 12.20
C VAL A 501 -17.62 1.12 11.47
N ASP A 502 -17.51 -0.04 12.14
CA ASP A 502 -17.81 -1.33 11.52
C ASP A 502 -19.31 -1.60 11.39
N GLN A 503 -20.18 -0.68 11.82
CA GLN A 503 -21.59 -0.69 11.44
C GLN A 503 -21.77 -0.69 9.90
N GLY A 504 -20.81 -0.11 9.16
CA GLY A 504 -20.82 -0.08 7.71
C GLY A 504 -20.82 -1.45 7.05
N LEU A 505 -20.28 -2.48 7.74
CA LEU A 505 -20.31 -3.87 7.28
C LEU A 505 -21.74 -4.42 7.14
N ALA A 506 -22.72 -3.85 7.85
CA ALA A 506 -24.13 -4.21 7.69
C ALA A 506 -24.83 -3.46 6.54
N HIS A 507 -24.16 -2.47 5.94
CA HIS A 507 -24.75 -1.53 4.99
C HIS A 507 -23.90 -1.44 3.71
N ILE A 508 -23.53 -2.58 3.14
CA ILE A 508 -22.85 -2.61 1.83
C ILE A 508 -23.90 -2.50 0.73
N ARG A 509 -24.17 -1.27 0.27
CA ARG A 509 -25.27 -0.98 -0.64
C ARG A 509 -25.13 -1.69 -1.99
N ARG A 510 -26.20 -2.34 -2.43
CA ARG A 510 -26.34 -2.97 -3.76
C ARG A 510 -27.71 -2.58 -4.31
N ASN A 511 -27.74 -1.53 -5.13
CA ASN A 511 -28.97 -0.92 -5.62
C ASN A 511 -29.90 -0.54 -4.43
N ASN A 512 -31.11 -1.13 -4.34
CA ASN A 512 -32.07 -0.93 -3.25
C ASN A 512 -31.98 -1.99 -2.14
N SER A 513 -30.95 -2.83 -2.16
CA SER A 513 -30.65 -3.89 -1.19
C SER A 513 -29.31 -3.65 -0.48
N PHE A 514 -29.05 -4.37 0.60
CA PHE A 514 -27.79 -4.34 1.33
C PHE A 514 -27.20 -5.73 1.44
N LEU A 515 -25.92 -5.84 1.11
CA LEU A 515 -25.09 -6.99 1.45
C LEU A 515 -24.57 -6.79 2.88
N VAL A 516 -24.64 -7.85 3.68
CA VAL A 516 -24.19 -7.83 5.08
C VAL A 516 -22.95 -8.69 5.21
N TYR A 517 -21.87 -8.07 5.66
CA TYR A 517 -20.61 -8.74 6.00
C TYR A 517 -20.72 -9.25 7.45
N ASN A 518 -20.61 -10.55 7.65
CA ASN A 518 -21.02 -11.24 8.88
C ASN A 518 -20.04 -11.03 10.05
N PRO A 519 -20.51 -10.72 11.27
CA PRO A 519 -19.63 -10.51 12.42
C PRO A 519 -18.95 -11.81 12.87
N GLY A 520 -17.71 -11.72 13.35
CA GLY A 520 -16.98 -12.87 13.89
C GLY A 520 -15.47 -12.68 13.90
N MET A 521 -14.76 -13.81 13.99
CA MET A 521 -13.30 -13.85 13.92
C MET A 521 -12.86 -13.81 12.46
N LEU A 522 -12.06 -12.82 12.09
CA LEU A 522 -11.39 -12.79 10.80
C LEU A 522 -9.98 -13.34 10.91
N VAL A 523 -9.57 -14.10 9.90
CA VAL A 523 -8.21 -14.62 9.75
C VAL A 523 -7.63 -14.07 8.46
N TRP A 524 -6.69 -13.16 8.60
CA TRP A 524 -5.94 -12.57 7.50
C TRP A 524 -4.61 -13.29 7.37
N TYR A 525 -4.16 -13.51 6.14
CA TYR A 525 -2.84 -14.06 5.84
C TYR A 525 -2.02 -13.01 5.08
N TYR A 526 -0.83 -12.71 5.62
CA TYR A 526 0.17 -11.86 4.98
C TYR A 526 1.28 -12.72 4.37
N ASP A 527 1.70 -12.40 3.15
CA ASP A 527 2.76 -13.09 2.42
C ASP A 527 3.76 -12.09 1.83
N GLY A 528 4.91 -11.93 2.48
CA GLY A 528 5.92 -10.96 2.10
C GLY A 528 6.59 -11.20 0.75
N ARG A 529 6.31 -12.32 0.06
CA ARG A 529 6.76 -12.56 -1.32
C ARG A 529 6.21 -11.53 -2.30
N TRP A 530 5.05 -10.95 -1.99
CA TRP A 530 4.28 -10.09 -2.90
C TRP A 530 4.45 -8.59 -2.63
N GLY A 531 5.21 -8.17 -1.63
CA GLY A 531 5.35 -6.74 -1.31
C GLY A 531 4.01 -6.12 -0.91
N ASP A 532 3.47 -5.25 -1.77
CA ASP A 532 2.14 -4.62 -1.70
C ASP A 532 1.19 -5.08 -2.84
N ASP A 533 1.57 -6.12 -3.60
CA ASP A 533 0.79 -6.60 -4.73
C ASP A 533 -0.39 -7.50 -4.30
N ASN A 534 -1.59 -7.11 -4.72
CA ASN A 534 -2.84 -7.85 -4.56
C ASN A 534 -3.60 -8.01 -5.89
N MET A 535 -2.90 -7.99 -7.04
CA MET A 535 -3.45 -8.25 -8.37
C MET A 535 -3.81 -9.74 -8.58
N THR A 536 -4.71 -10.22 -7.73
CA THR A 536 -5.07 -11.64 -7.58
C THR A 536 -5.65 -12.29 -8.84
N GLY A 537 -6.11 -11.53 -9.83
CA GLY A 537 -6.46 -12.10 -11.14
C GLY A 537 -5.25 -12.62 -11.93
N LEU A 538 -4.06 -12.05 -11.72
CA LEU A 538 -2.80 -12.52 -12.31
C LEU A 538 -2.20 -13.71 -11.54
N HIS A 539 -2.44 -13.76 -10.23
CA HIS A 539 -1.94 -14.81 -9.33
C HIS A 539 -3.02 -15.27 -8.32
N PRO A 540 -4.04 -16.03 -8.77
CA PRO A 540 -5.19 -16.39 -7.94
C PRO A 540 -4.81 -17.11 -6.64
N GLY A 541 -5.41 -16.68 -5.53
CA GLY A 541 -5.14 -17.19 -4.19
C GLY A 541 -3.88 -16.63 -3.51
N GLU A 542 -3.02 -15.95 -4.25
CA GLU A 542 -1.77 -15.33 -3.78
C GLU A 542 -1.88 -13.78 -3.83
N GLY A 543 -1.01 -13.09 -3.08
CA GLY A 543 -1.06 -11.64 -2.86
C GLY A 543 -0.55 -11.30 -1.46
N PHE A 544 -0.20 -10.03 -1.23
CA PHE A 544 0.48 -9.61 0.00
C PHE A 544 -0.38 -9.73 1.25
N LEU A 545 -1.69 -9.47 1.14
CA LEU A 545 -2.63 -9.54 2.25
C LEU A 545 -4.01 -10.00 1.77
N GLY A 546 -4.60 -10.97 2.46
CA GLY A 546 -5.96 -11.39 2.15
C GLY A 546 -6.63 -12.21 3.25
N LEU A 547 -7.95 -12.19 3.26
CA LEU A 547 -8.80 -12.94 4.18
C LEU A 547 -8.95 -14.39 3.77
N VAL A 548 -8.99 -15.25 4.79
CA VAL A 548 -9.42 -16.63 4.65
C VAL A 548 -10.94 -16.68 4.83
N ASP A 549 -11.64 -17.19 3.84
CA ASP A 549 -13.09 -17.35 3.88
C ASP A 549 -13.49 -18.60 4.69
N ALA A 550 -14.28 -18.41 5.75
CA ALA A 550 -14.79 -19.49 6.58
C ALA A 550 -15.72 -20.45 5.83
N HIS A 551 -16.48 -19.96 4.84
CA HIS A 551 -17.49 -20.74 4.12
C HIS A 551 -17.01 -20.99 2.70
N GLN A 552 -16.48 -22.19 2.45
CA GLN A 552 -16.03 -22.62 1.13
C GLN A 552 -17.22 -23.03 0.24
N PHE A 553 -18.14 -22.08 0.02
CA PHE A 553 -19.38 -22.21 -0.74
C PHE A 553 -19.58 -20.99 -1.65
N GLY A 554 -19.79 -21.20 -2.95
CA GLY A 554 -19.91 -20.11 -3.91
C GLY A 554 -21.31 -19.51 -4.00
N PHE A 555 -21.38 -18.18 -4.02
CA PHE A 555 -22.58 -17.42 -4.37
C PHE A 555 -22.60 -17.06 -5.86
N TYR A 556 -23.76 -17.27 -6.49
CA TYR A 556 -23.99 -17.09 -7.92
C TYR A 556 -25.22 -16.21 -8.14
N TRP A 557 -25.19 -15.48 -9.24
CA TRP A 557 -26.36 -14.76 -9.75
C TRP A 557 -27.40 -15.74 -10.31
N ASN A 558 -28.61 -15.23 -10.50
CA ASN A 558 -29.74 -15.99 -11.05
C ASN A 558 -29.51 -16.52 -12.49
N ASP A 559 -28.52 -16.00 -13.22
CA ASP A 559 -28.10 -16.50 -14.54
C ASP A 559 -27.01 -17.58 -14.47
N GLY A 560 -26.55 -17.92 -13.26
CA GLY A 560 -25.48 -18.90 -13.00
C GLY A 560 -24.06 -18.33 -13.05
N THR A 561 -23.88 -17.03 -13.29
CA THR A 561 -22.57 -16.39 -13.18
C THR A 561 -22.13 -16.30 -11.72
N VAL A 562 -20.83 -16.50 -11.45
CA VAL A 562 -20.31 -16.41 -10.09
C VAL A 562 -20.30 -14.96 -9.63
N GLY A 563 -20.68 -14.71 -8.37
CA GLY A 563 -20.52 -13.40 -7.75
C GLY A 563 -19.04 -13.04 -7.62
N SER A 564 -18.69 -11.77 -7.84
CA SER A 564 -17.34 -11.26 -7.56
C SER A 564 -16.94 -11.43 -6.09
N THR A 565 -15.66 -11.25 -5.78
CA THR A 565 -15.07 -11.51 -4.45
C THR A 565 -15.83 -10.84 -3.31
N ARG A 566 -16.32 -9.61 -3.49
CA ARG A 566 -17.21 -8.94 -2.52
C ARG A 566 -18.41 -9.76 -2.04
N TYR A 567 -19.04 -10.55 -2.92
CA TYR A 567 -20.20 -11.34 -2.55
C TYR A 567 -19.77 -12.60 -1.83
N GLN A 568 -18.66 -13.20 -2.26
CA GLN A 568 -18.08 -14.38 -1.63
C GLN A 568 -17.62 -14.08 -0.21
N LEU A 569 -16.91 -12.96 0.02
CA LEU A 569 -16.36 -12.64 1.34
C LEU A 569 -17.37 -12.07 2.35
N ALA A 570 -18.65 -11.98 2.00
CA ALA A 570 -19.68 -11.49 2.91
C ALA A 570 -19.81 -12.38 4.16
N ASP A 571 -19.43 -13.66 4.10
CA ASP A 571 -19.44 -14.60 5.21
C ASP A 571 -18.05 -15.15 5.58
N ALA A 572 -16.99 -14.42 5.25
CA ALA A 572 -15.62 -14.82 5.58
C ALA A 572 -15.35 -15.03 7.08
N ALA A 573 -16.17 -14.46 7.97
CA ALA A 573 -15.95 -14.52 9.41
C ALA A 573 -16.27 -15.88 10.04
N PHE A 574 -15.34 -16.37 10.86
CA PHE A 574 -15.49 -17.58 11.65
C PHE A 574 -16.29 -17.30 12.93
N GLY A 575 -17.29 -18.13 13.23
CA GLY A 575 -18.13 -17.98 14.42
C GLY A 575 -19.17 -19.09 14.59
N TRP A 576 -19.94 -19.02 15.68
CA TRP A 576 -21.03 -19.97 15.96
C TRP A 576 -22.38 -19.52 15.40
N LYS A 577 -22.50 -18.23 15.10
CA LYS A 577 -23.76 -17.64 14.64
C LYS A 577 -23.96 -18.00 13.17
N PRO A 578 -25.18 -18.38 12.76
CA PRO A 578 -25.51 -18.49 11.35
C PRO A 578 -25.29 -17.16 10.63
N THR A 579 -24.96 -17.23 9.34
CA THR A 579 -24.76 -16.05 8.50
C THR A 579 -26.11 -15.36 8.25
N VAL A 580 -26.08 -14.07 7.92
CA VAL A 580 -27.28 -13.36 7.43
C VAL A 580 -27.58 -13.83 6.01
N PRO A 581 -28.85 -14.15 5.67
CA PRO A 581 -29.23 -14.48 4.28
C PRO A 581 -28.82 -13.37 3.31
N ILE A 582 -28.37 -13.76 2.12
CA ILE A 582 -28.11 -12.82 1.02
C ILE A 582 -29.43 -12.62 0.26
N ASP A 583 -29.89 -11.39 0.13
CA ASP A 583 -31.02 -11.00 -0.73
C ASP A 583 -30.69 -9.71 -1.47
N ILE A 584 -30.02 -9.86 -2.61
CA ILE A 584 -29.60 -8.75 -3.47
C ILE A 584 -30.46 -8.76 -4.73
N THR A 585 -31.05 -7.61 -5.06
CA THR A 585 -31.92 -7.45 -6.24
C THR A 585 -31.55 -6.20 -7.04
N TYR A 586 -31.17 -6.42 -8.29
CA TYR A 586 -31.04 -5.43 -9.35
C TYR A 586 -32.26 -5.50 -10.29
N PRO A 587 -32.46 -4.53 -11.20
CA PRO A 587 -33.59 -4.57 -12.14
C PRO A 587 -33.68 -5.86 -12.96
N ASP A 588 -32.53 -6.38 -13.42
CA ASP A 588 -32.46 -7.54 -14.33
C ASP A 588 -31.75 -8.77 -13.75
N SER A 589 -31.26 -8.70 -12.49
CA SER A 589 -30.53 -9.80 -11.84
C SER A 589 -30.78 -9.85 -10.32
N TYR A 590 -30.59 -11.02 -9.72
CA TYR A 590 -30.68 -11.19 -8.27
C TYR A 590 -29.74 -12.29 -7.77
N MET A 591 -29.40 -12.19 -6.49
CA MET A 591 -28.61 -13.18 -5.74
C MET A 591 -29.33 -13.42 -4.41
N LYS A 592 -29.84 -14.65 -4.21
CA LYS A 592 -30.64 -15.02 -3.04
C LYS A 592 -30.14 -16.33 -2.45
N TYR A 593 -29.69 -16.30 -1.20
CA TYR A 593 -29.18 -17.45 -0.46
C TYR A 593 -29.70 -17.43 0.97
N ASP A 594 -30.14 -18.59 1.45
CA ASP A 594 -30.49 -18.79 2.85
C ASP A 594 -29.25 -18.68 3.75
N SER A 595 -29.50 -18.46 5.04
CA SER A 595 -28.47 -18.47 6.08
C SER A 595 -27.68 -19.78 6.09
N LEU A 596 -26.35 -19.68 6.18
CA LEU A 596 -25.44 -20.81 6.36
C LEU A 596 -25.15 -21.04 7.86
N PRO A 597 -24.92 -22.29 8.30
CA PRO A 597 -24.45 -22.58 9.65
C PRO A 597 -23.08 -21.95 9.90
N GLY A 598 -22.88 -21.35 11.08
CA GLY A 598 -21.59 -20.74 11.43
C GLY A 598 -20.44 -21.76 11.50
N VAL A 599 -19.25 -21.34 11.04
CA VAL A 599 -18.01 -22.11 11.07
C VAL A 599 -17.07 -21.54 12.15
N PRO A 600 -16.92 -22.17 13.32
CA PRO A 600 -16.15 -21.59 14.44
C PRO A 600 -14.65 -21.95 14.43
N VAL A 601 -14.18 -22.68 13.41
CA VAL A 601 -12.84 -23.26 13.35
C VAL A 601 -12.16 -22.89 12.04
N PHE A 602 -11.00 -22.24 12.15
CA PHE A 602 -10.01 -22.14 11.09
C PHE A 602 -8.93 -23.20 11.28
N PHE A 603 -8.49 -23.83 10.18
CA PHE A 603 -7.36 -24.75 10.18
C PHE A 603 -6.60 -24.67 8.86
N ASP A 604 -5.32 -24.27 8.90
CA ASP A 604 -4.48 -24.06 7.69
C ASP A 604 -4.19 -25.33 6.86
N GLY A 605 -4.63 -26.51 7.31
CA GLY A 605 -4.63 -27.75 6.52
C GLY A 605 -5.91 -27.98 5.71
N ASN A 606 -6.91 -27.12 5.82
CA ASN A 606 -8.08 -27.12 4.94
C ASN A 606 -7.78 -26.37 3.64
N ASP A 607 -8.58 -26.65 2.61
CA ASP A 607 -8.55 -25.91 1.35
C ASP A 607 -9.40 -24.64 1.48
N TYR A 608 -8.77 -23.50 1.18
CA TYR A 608 -9.38 -22.18 1.16
C TYR A 608 -9.21 -21.49 -0.20
N SER A 609 -8.81 -22.24 -1.24
CA SER A 609 -8.53 -21.68 -2.56
C SER A 609 -9.78 -21.23 -3.31
N SER A 610 -10.98 -21.49 -2.78
CA SER A 610 -12.28 -21.12 -3.38
C SER A 610 -12.35 -21.41 -4.89
N PRO A 611 -12.35 -22.68 -5.35
CA PRO A 611 -12.20 -23.02 -6.76
C PRO A 611 -13.27 -22.43 -7.71
N TYR A 612 -14.39 -21.93 -7.17
CA TYR A 612 -15.42 -21.20 -7.91
C TYR A 612 -15.10 -19.71 -8.12
N ASN A 613 -14.27 -19.12 -7.24
CA ASN A 613 -13.71 -17.77 -7.35
C ASN A 613 -12.25 -17.81 -6.81
N PRO A 614 -11.29 -18.26 -7.63
CA PRO A 614 -9.90 -18.41 -7.19
C PRO A 614 -9.24 -17.08 -6.80
N ASP A 615 -9.59 -15.97 -7.46
CA ASP A 615 -9.05 -14.63 -7.18
C ASP A 615 -9.37 -14.21 -5.74
N GLY A 616 -10.61 -14.47 -5.30
CA GLY A 616 -11.08 -14.23 -3.94
C GLY A 616 -10.75 -15.35 -2.93
N GLY A 617 -10.07 -16.41 -3.35
CA GLY A 617 -9.61 -17.49 -2.49
C GLY A 617 -8.26 -17.19 -1.82
N LYS A 618 -7.77 -18.10 -0.97
CA LYS A 618 -6.41 -18.06 -0.42
C LYS A 618 -5.71 -19.42 -0.46
N ILE A 619 -4.51 -19.41 -1.03
CA ILE A 619 -3.56 -20.53 -0.95
C ILE A 619 -2.69 -20.32 0.28
N LEU A 620 -2.78 -21.23 1.24
CA LEU A 620 -2.11 -21.12 2.54
C LEU A 620 -0.95 -22.13 2.69
N PRO A 621 0.14 -21.77 3.37
CA PRO A 621 1.15 -22.73 3.77
C PRO A 621 0.66 -23.59 4.94
N TYR A 622 0.82 -24.91 4.86
CA TYR A 622 0.52 -25.79 5.98
C TYR A 622 1.57 -25.67 7.08
N ASN A 623 1.18 -25.11 8.22
CA ASN A 623 1.99 -25.06 9.44
C ASN A 623 1.33 -25.77 10.63
N GLY A 624 0.07 -26.20 10.48
CA GLY A 624 -0.73 -26.81 11.54
C GLY A 624 -1.42 -25.78 12.44
N VAL A 625 -1.58 -24.54 12.00
CA VAL A 625 -2.28 -23.48 12.73
C VAL A 625 -3.78 -23.80 12.78
N LYS A 626 -4.30 -23.96 14.00
CA LYS A 626 -5.74 -24.11 14.23
C LYS A 626 -6.24 -23.08 15.22
N LEU A 627 -7.25 -22.32 14.82
CA LEU A 627 -7.92 -21.31 15.62
C LEU A 627 -9.37 -21.73 15.86
N VAL A 628 -9.82 -21.68 17.12
CA VAL A 628 -11.20 -22.05 17.50
C VAL A 628 -11.82 -20.92 18.31
N VAL A 629 -12.94 -20.37 17.83
CA VAL A 629 -13.76 -19.44 18.62
C VAL A 629 -14.41 -20.23 19.76
N LYS A 630 -14.00 -20.04 21.02
CA LYS A 630 -14.53 -20.81 22.16
C LYS A 630 -15.83 -20.24 22.70
N LYS A 631 -15.92 -18.92 22.75
CA LYS A 631 -17.08 -18.15 23.22
C LYS A 631 -16.91 -16.67 22.86
N ALA A 632 -18.02 -15.94 22.84
CA ALA A 632 -18.05 -14.49 22.86
C ALA A 632 -18.88 -14.01 24.06
N ASN A 633 -18.65 -12.77 24.49
CA ASN A 633 -19.50 -12.14 25.49
C ASN A 633 -20.88 -11.82 24.88
N ARG A 634 -21.85 -11.45 25.74
CA ARG A 634 -23.26 -11.33 25.32
C ARG A 634 -23.51 -10.26 24.25
N ASN A 635 -22.71 -9.20 24.22
CA ASN A 635 -22.79 -8.10 23.26
C ASN A 635 -21.77 -8.25 22.10
N ASP A 636 -21.09 -9.39 22.01
CA ASP A 636 -20.04 -9.71 21.03
C ASP A 636 -18.94 -8.66 20.90
N SER A 637 -18.66 -7.89 21.95
CA SER A 637 -17.56 -6.92 21.99
C SER A 637 -16.22 -7.58 22.33
N GLU A 638 -16.22 -8.84 22.75
CA GLU A 638 -15.01 -9.62 23.06
C GLU A 638 -15.27 -11.12 22.88
N ALA A 639 -14.30 -11.80 22.25
CA ALA A 639 -14.29 -13.24 22.03
C ALA A 639 -13.06 -13.91 22.64
N TRP A 640 -13.12 -15.21 22.86
CA TRP A 640 -12.00 -16.03 23.31
C TRP A 640 -11.62 -17.01 22.21
N VAL A 641 -10.45 -16.82 21.62
CA VAL A 641 -9.94 -17.63 20.51
C VAL A 641 -8.84 -18.55 21.03
N GLU A 642 -9.01 -19.85 20.85
CA GLU A 642 -8.01 -20.86 21.18
C GLU A 642 -7.12 -21.11 19.96
N LEU A 643 -5.83 -20.82 20.09
CA LEU A 643 -4.78 -21.21 19.15
C LEU A 643 -4.20 -22.56 19.58
N SER A 644 -4.04 -23.47 18.64
CA SER A 644 -3.37 -24.75 18.84
C SER A 644 -2.51 -25.12 17.63
N LYS A 645 -1.51 -25.98 17.84
CA LYS A 645 -0.71 -26.58 16.77
C LYS A 645 -1.13 -28.03 16.55
N VAL A 646 -1.70 -28.30 15.38
CA VAL A 646 -2.04 -29.65 14.91
C VAL A 646 -0.83 -30.22 14.17
N LYS A 647 -0.60 -31.53 14.30
CA LYS A 647 0.47 -32.22 13.59
C LYS A 647 -0.04 -32.78 12.28
#